data_AF-A0A848LHF4-F1
#
_entry.id   AF-A0A848LHF4-F1
#
_cell.length_a   1.000
_cell.length_b   1.000
_cell.length_c   1.000
_cell.angle_alpha   90.00
_cell.angle_beta   90.00
_cell.angle_gamma   90.00
#
_symmetry.space_group_name_H-M   'P 1'
#
loop_
_entity.id
_entity.type
_entity.pdbx_description
1 polymer ?
#
loop_
_entity_poly.entity_id
_entity_poly.type
_entity_poly.pdbx_seq_one_letter_code
_entity_poly.pdbx_strand_id
1 'polypeptide(L)'
;MTARIRDLLVQRGLLSPEQSERALRNPAGQWPVEYAVRQGWCDDEAVGRLIAETCAVPYVDITVFDADPDVLSLVPPELLLKHRLLPFALHGDVLVVVMADPTNIYAQDDVKFLTGRELEVCTSGPVAIIDAIHREEDLGWPDTSSFALGYMLQRKGVAAGMREWVMGRAFAFHPGSETVLFLRDDREHALGDVATASALGLGPSAPRILFTDRELYGPRDIIRVGVFCAAKAGKRARVMLRTGTSMLPPLDLELDGNGLGWTSLPAPPPGSYTLMTEWGGSASFSVATYLLSPLQVRWCGERADGEALEGELEASVLGEPLEGTLVLGLMDESGIPARRVHTARVTTDGSGRARVRLPRVTRGPASLEVRVEGRAGLTATVRLAGTEQESREPVVLSRWQEERLASSLPFAGSQPFRGLHVGPGAGGVSAPLRIVEVTRERVLLELTRPVHRGQVVAVVPGLERFEVPITGGVPGLRLELPARGPWTLLMVGVLERSEAGLRCWEGRAAVLPPSLPLELDVPPTARPGDAVALALRGSPGASVWVSVRDARLTARAPGEVAAAALRKDLDDTLAGLRDGEPDAILGDLFPRRRRSRVLMDEIIVGAVLDTAAGDRSEAAAPPALAEEPPAVVLCQVVTLDAEGLARLDFRAPRLRGRLEVDVLAALGLDWVDTRASLTVHQPVHGELLLPRYVSAGERAAGTLHVALDSGSAEVEVRYEGTPLLLHAQGRSAHRLRLSAPGAEVLFDAMAGRFEAEVRADSGEVQRVGGQVDHPGRAQWLERTVVALAPGGRLEVEGREARARVLLGVDVQARRMAQALKDYSYSCSEQTSAIILGCISEFLLGCDRPRELEHHLTGAVRRLESMALPSGPFRAYPDAEVNEWLSKAAAAHLLELEGVEKVPELEPVWFLIERVRELGLRAATAHRLDVAPEQPRTARQALACLRRNPGRARELAGFVLAGVGIWEGRAAVLGLESNKGDGRSRFSMASEIRAETAYGAAVLLRAGPDFLTQATPLVRTALGELTEAGRCYSTLDSVAALALLAAMPRVETATGSCGVDGERLSFVEASRRAATRSIEALDTSLLVELERLREEDLGTRVRNDVAATVRLEREDPEQGGPLRPGESLKLVVRLDAGYRAGDLLQVFLPPALAWLRGGAQARGFALDFQGRNVLDVPLVITGATVDAAGRCVPQRCGVYLRGMYDERRGSAFEALTLVVPPAGAREAGGQGVLEQRVVPSGHLPGTP
;
A
#
# COMPACT_ATOMS: atom_id res chain seq x y z
N MET A 1 37.51 -11.72 9.35
CA MET A 1 38.82 -11.25 9.84
C MET A 1 39.08 -11.61 11.31
N THR A 2 38.06 -11.64 12.18
CA THR A 2 38.17 -12.01 13.61
C THR A 2 38.98 -13.27 13.92
N ALA A 3 38.82 -14.36 13.15
CA ALA A 3 39.62 -15.58 13.35
C ALA A 3 41.11 -15.34 13.04
N ARG A 4 41.44 -14.55 12.01
CA ARG A 4 42.81 -14.27 11.58
C ARG A 4 43.55 -13.32 12.52
N ILE A 5 42.90 -12.26 13.02
CA ILE A 5 43.47 -11.35 14.02
C ILE A 5 43.69 -12.08 15.35
N ARG A 6 42.70 -12.88 15.78
CA ARG A 6 42.81 -13.75 16.96
C ARG A 6 43.98 -14.73 16.85
N ASP A 7 44.13 -15.39 15.70
CA ASP A 7 45.22 -16.35 15.48
C ASP A 7 46.59 -15.65 15.43
N LEU A 8 46.66 -14.42 14.89
CA LEU A 8 47.84 -13.56 14.92
C LEU A 8 48.22 -13.10 16.34
N LEU A 9 47.23 -12.81 17.20
CA LEU A 9 47.46 -12.48 18.62
C LEU A 9 48.08 -13.66 19.37
N VAL A 10 47.65 -14.90 19.07
CA VAL A 10 48.26 -16.11 19.62
C VAL A 10 49.68 -16.33 19.09
N GLN A 11 49.89 -16.15 17.77
CA GLN A 11 51.20 -16.29 17.14
C GLN A 11 52.23 -15.25 17.62
N ARG A 12 51.80 -14.04 17.95
CA ARG A 12 52.65 -12.97 18.50
C ARG A 12 52.81 -13.06 20.03
N GLY A 13 52.21 -14.06 20.68
CA GLY A 13 52.30 -14.28 22.12
C GLY A 13 51.49 -13.29 22.98
N LEU A 14 50.57 -12.54 22.37
CA LEU A 14 49.68 -11.58 23.04
C LEU A 14 48.45 -12.27 23.66
N LEU A 15 48.11 -13.48 23.22
CA LEU A 15 47.09 -14.34 23.83
C LEU A 15 47.58 -15.78 23.89
N SER A 16 47.23 -16.52 24.95
CA SER A 16 47.41 -17.97 24.98
C SER A 16 46.32 -18.67 24.12
N PRO A 17 46.56 -19.88 23.60
CA PRO A 17 45.54 -20.67 22.91
C PRO A 17 44.27 -20.86 23.75
N GLU A 18 44.42 -21.08 25.05
CA GLU A 18 43.31 -21.26 25.98
C GLU A 18 42.52 -19.98 26.20
N GLN A 19 43.19 -18.82 26.30
CA GLN A 19 42.54 -17.51 26.39
C GLN A 19 41.78 -17.16 25.11
N SER A 20 42.35 -17.51 23.95
CA SER A 20 41.73 -17.34 22.63
C SER A 20 40.44 -18.17 22.49
N GLU A 21 40.45 -19.44 22.90
CA GLU A 21 39.24 -20.26 22.91
C GLU A 21 38.18 -19.73 23.88
N ARG A 22 38.60 -19.21 25.03
CA ARG A 22 37.69 -18.66 26.04
C ARG A 22 37.02 -17.36 25.56
N ALA A 23 37.74 -16.51 24.82
CA ALA A 23 37.20 -15.30 24.24
C ALA A 23 36.10 -15.57 23.18
N LEU A 24 36.18 -16.70 22.46
CA LEU A 24 35.15 -17.12 21.49
C LEU A 24 33.86 -17.59 22.13
N ARG A 25 33.94 -18.13 23.35
CA ARG A 25 32.78 -18.64 24.10
C ARG A 25 32.19 -17.58 25.03
N ASN A 26 32.49 -16.29 24.81
CA ASN A 26 32.02 -15.26 25.73
C ASN A 26 30.47 -15.26 25.79
N PRO A 27 29.88 -15.23 26.98
CA PRO A 27 28.43 -15.39 27.15
C PRO A 27 27.62 -14.13 26.78
N ALA A 28 28.29 -13.00 26.55
CA ALA A 28 27.68 -11.70 26.25
C ALA A 28 27.59 -11.41 24.74
N GLY A 29 28.10 -12.30 23.87
CA GLY A 29 28.11 -12.10 22.42
C GLY A 29 29.03 -10.97 21.93
N GLN A 30 29.94 -10.47 22.78
CA GLN A 30 30.89 -9.40 22.44
C GLN A 30 31.93 -9.84 21.41
N TRP A 31 32.66 -8.90 20.82
CA TRP A 31 33.77 -9.28 19.95
C TRP A 31 34.85 -10.03 20.75
N PRO A 32 35.36 -11.18 20.29
CA PRO A 32 36.37 -11.93 21.04
C PRO A 32 37.64 -11.12 21.35
N VAL A 33 38.05 -10.21 20.46
CA VAL A 33 39.23 -9.37 20.67
C VAL A 33 38.96 -8.28 21.72
N GLU A 34 37.82 -7.59 21.63
CA GLU A 34 37.36 -6.61 22.65
C GLU A 34 37.23 -7.26 24.03
N TYR A 35 36.64 -8.45 24.09
CA TYR A 35 36.50 -9.21 25.33
C TYR A 35 37.86 -9.58 25.92
N ALA A 36 38.81 -10.04 25.10
CA ALA A 36 40.15 -10.40 25.57
C ALA A 36 40.93 -9.19 26.14
N VAL A 37 40.75 -8.00 25.55
CA VAL A 37 41.33 -6.76 26.08
C VAL A 37 40.66 -6.35 27.40
N ARG A 38 39.31 -6.36 27.47
CA ARG A 38 38.56 -5.99 28.70
C ARG A 38 38.82 -6.96 29.87
N GLN A 39 39.21 -8.20 29.59
CA GLN A 39 39.65 -9.17 30.62
C GLN A 39 41.13 -9.00 31.04
N GLY A 40 41.85 -8.05 30.44
CA GLY A 40 43.27 -7.79 30.70
C GLY A 40 44.21 -8.86 30.15
N TRP A 41 43.78 -9.70 29.21
CA TRP A 41 44.61 -10.77 28.64
C TRP A 41 45.56 -10.26 27.55
N CYS A 42 45.20 -9.14 26.92
CA CYS A 42 46.03 -8.45 25.94
C CYS A 42 45.83 -6.93 26.07
N ASP A 43 46.86 -6.18 25.71
CA ASP A 43 46.88 -4.72 25.78
C ASP A 43 46.19 -4.09 24.55
N ASP A 44 45.30 -3.10 24.76
CA ASP A 44 44.46 -2.52 23.70
C ASP A 44 45.28 -1.82 22.62
N GLU A 45 46.35 -1.12 23.03
CA GLU A 45 47.27 -0.44 22.13
C GLU A 45 48.09 -1.46 21.31
N ALA A 46 48.62 -2.50 21.96
CA ALA A 46 49.35 -3.57 21.28
C ALA A 46 48.49 -4.30 20.24
N VAL A 47 47.20 -4.51 20.53
CA VAL A 47 46.23 -5.11 19.60
C VAL A 47 45.97 -4.19 18.41
N GLY A 48 45.70 -2.90 18.65
CA GLY A 48 45.44 -1.95 17.56
C GLY A 48 46.67 -1.75 16.64
N ARG A 49 47.89 -1.73 17.20
CA ARG A 49 49.13 -1.66 16.40
C ARG A 49 49.33 -2.92 15.53
N LEU A 50 49.00 -4.10 16.04
CA LEU A 50 49.05 -5.34 15.26
C LEU A 50 48.03 -5.33 14.10
N ILE A 51 46.84 -4.78 14.31
CA ILE A 51 45.81 -4.63 13.27
C ILE A 51 46.27 -3.65 12.19
N ALA A 52 46.87 -2.53 12.58
CA ALA A 52 47.47 -1.54 11.67
C ALA A 52 48.55 -2.16 10.78
N GLU A 53 49.51 -2.91 11.37
CA GLU A 53 50.56 -3.64 10.65
C GLU A 53 49.99 -4.65 9.67
N THR A 54 48.97 -5.42 10.09
CA THR A 54 48.39 -6.51 9.28
C THR A 54 47.55 -5.99 8.13
N CYS A 55 46.87 -4.85 8.30
CA CYS A 55 45.95 -4.27 7.32
C CYS A 55 46.58 -3.15 6.48
N ALA A 56 47.85 -2.78 6.76
CA ALA A 56 48.56 -1.68 6.11
C ALA A 56 47.81 -0.34 6.19
N VAL A 57 47.21 -0.05 7.35
CA VAL A 57 46.52 1.23 7.64
C VAL A 57 47.19 1.96 8.82
N PRO A 58 47.10 3.29 8.93
CA PRO A 58 47.70 4.02 10.05
C PRO A 58 47.09 3.68 11.41
N TYR A 59 47.92 3.60 12.45
CA TYR A 59 47.47 3.56 13.86
C TYR A 59 47.39 4.99 14.42
N VAL A 60 46.29 5.34 15.08
CA VAL A 60 46.05 6.65 15.66
C VAL A 60 45.61 6.49 17.12
N ASP A 61 46.18 7.27 18.03
CA ASP A 61 45.72 7.34 19.42
C ASP A 61 44.57 8.36 19.53
N ILE A 62 43.36 7.85 19.75
CA ILE A 62 42.12 8.63 19.82
C ILE A 62 41.77 9.04 21.26
N THR A 63 42.58 8.65 22.25
CA THR A 63 42.30 8.97 23.67
C THR A 63 42.69 10.40 24.06
N VAL A 64 43.45 11.07 23.20
CA VAL A 64 43.98 12.43 23.38
C VAL A 64 43.40 13.45 22.41
N PHE A 65 42.39 13.08 21.63
CA PHE A 65 41.80 13.89 20.56
C PHE A 65 40.28 13.96 20.71
N ASP A 66 39.74 15.18 20.79
CA ASP A 66 38.29 15.43 20.72
C ASP A 66 37.89 15.49 19.24
N ALA A 67 37.08 14.53 18.78
CA ALA A 67 36.65 14.49 17.39
C ALA A 67 35.75 15.69 17.08
N ASP A 68 35.95 16.31 15.91
CA ASP A 68 35.18 17.47 15.49
C ASP A 68 33.68 17.07 15.40
N PRO A 69 32.78 17.75 16.12
CA PRO A 69 31.38 17.36 16.17
C PRO A 69 30.72 17.40 14.78
N ASP A 70 31.19 18.29 13.88
CA ASP A 70 30.72 18.34 12.50
C ASP A 70 31.11 17.06 11.73
N VAL A 71 32.26 16.46 12.05
CA VAL A 71 32.77 15.24 11.44
C VAL A 71 32.09 14.00 12.03
N LEU A 72 31.82 13.99 13.33
CA LEU A 72 31.08 12.92 14.02
C LEU A 72 29.63 12.82 13.51
N SER A 73 28.97 13.95 13.31
CA SER A 73 27.58 14.01 12.82
C SER A 73 27.39 13.48 11.38
N LEU A 74 28.50 13.30 10.64
CA LEU A 74 28.44 12.72 9.30
C LEU A 74 27.97 11.26 9.33
N VAL A 75 28.23 10.53 10.41
CA VAL A 75 27.86 9.11 10.52
C VAL A 75 26.91 8.90 11.70
N PRO A 76 25.67 8.42 11.47
CA PRO A 76 24.68 8.21 12.51
C PRO A 76 25.18 7.29 13.63
N PRO A 77 24.80 7.54 14.89
CA PRO A 77 25.20 6.77 16.06
C PRO A 77 24.98 5.26 15.89
N GLU A 78 23.86 4.89 15.27
CA GLU A 78 23.49 3.49 15.07
C GLU A 78 24.49 2.75 14.19
N LEU A 79 25.19 3.46 13.28
CA LEU A 79 26.24 2.89 12.44
C LEU A 79 27.60 2.86 13.15
N LEU A 80 27.87 3.77 14.07
CA LEU A 80 29.14 3.82 14.82
C LEU A 80 29.35 2.55 15.65
N LEU A 81 28.34 2.15 16.45
CA LEU A 81 28.39 0.91 17.25
C LEU A 81 28.26 -0.35 16.40
N LYS A 82 27.34 -0.35 15.41
CA LYS A 82 27.11 -1.50 14.53
C LYS A 82 28.37 -1.85 13.73
N HIS A 83 29.07 -0.84 13.23
CA HIS A 83 30.27 -1.02 12.42
C HIS A 83 31.59 -0.82 13.19
N ARG A 84 31.51 -0.43 14.46
CA ARG A 84 32.64 -0.20 15.37
C ARG A 84 33.68 0.72 14.77
N LEU A 85 33.20 1.88 14.34
CA LEU A 85 34.00 2.92 13.70
C LEU A 85 33.64 4.28 14.25
N LEU A 86 34.58 5.21 14.16
CA LEU A 86 34.45 6.58 14.61
C LEU A 86 34.97 7.53 13.51
N PRO A 87 34.16 8.47 13.01
CA PRO A 87 34.64 9.57 12.19
C PRO A 87 35.68 10.38 12.95
N PHE A 88 36.84 10.58 12.35
CA PHE A 88 38.01 11.12 13.04
C PHE A 88 38.39 12.52 12.55
N ALA A 89 38.40 12.73 11.23
CA ALA A 89 38.68 14.03 10.65
C ALA A 89 38.07 14.15 9.25
N LEU A 90 37.80 15.38 8.80
CA LEU A 90 37.37 15.66 7.43
C LEU A 90 38.38 16.60 6.74
N HIS A 91 38.99 16.13 5.67
CA HIS A 91 39.92 16.91 4.85
C HIS A 91 39.37 17.06 3.43
N GLY A 92 38.69 18.18 3.15
CA GLY A 92 37.99 18.38 1.89
C GLY A 92 36.81 17.41 1.74
N ASP A 93 36.85 16.57 0.70
CA ASP A 93 35.85 15.50 0.47
C ASP A 93 36.29 14.12 1.00
N VAL A 94 37.41 14.04 1.73
CA VAL A 94 37.90 12.79 2.32
C VAL A 94 37.61 12.74 3.82
N LEU A 95 36.74 11.83 4.21
CA LEU A 95 36.40 11.51 5.60
C LEU A 95 37.37 10.45 6.12
N VAL A 96 38.20 10.82 7.10
CA VAL A 96 39.06 9.90 7.83
C VAL A 96 38.23 9.21 8.90
N VAL A 97 38.18 7.88 8.90
CA VAL A 97 37.48 7.09 9.92
C VAL A 97 38.43 6.13 10.62
N VAL A 98 38.27 6.01 11.94
CA VAL A 98 39.00 5.06 12.78
C VAL A 98 38.13 3.83 12.97
N MET A 99 38.59 2.66 12.51
CA MET A 99 37.79 1.41 12.53
C MET A 99 38.45 0.34 13.41
N ALA A 100 37.64 -0.41 14.16
CA ALA A 100 38.11 -1.59 14.89
C ALA A 100 38.42 -2.78 13.95
N ASP A 101 37.76 -2.85 12.78
CA ASP A 101 38.10 -3.76 11.69
C ASP A 101 38.25 -3.00 10.36
N PRO A 102 39.47 -2.53 10.02
CA PRO A 102 39.76 -1.83 8.77
C PRO A 102 39.51 -2.64 7.49
N THR A 103 39.19 -3.93 7.59
CA THR A 103 38.91 -4.80 6.44
C THR A 103 37.41 -4.99 6.20
N ASN A 104 36.57 -4.37 7.02
CA ASN A 104 35.12 -4.39 6.87
C ASN A 104 34.68 -3.44 5.74
N ILE A 105 34.75 -3.93 4.50
CA ILE A 105 34.44 -3.16 3.29
C ILE A 105 32.97 -2.69 3.29
N TYR A 106 32.04 -3.48 3.85
CA TYR A 106 30.63 -3.10 3.97
C TYR A 106 30.42 -1.89 4.89
N ALA A 107 31.17 -1.82 5.99
CA ALA A 107 31.14 -0.65 6.88
C ALA A 107 31.69 0.61 6.19
N GLN A 108 32.74 0.46 5.39
CA GLN A 108 33.30 1.57 4.61
C GLN A 108 32.32 2.04 3.54
N ASP A 109 31.68 1.11 2.81
CA ASP A 109 30.70 1.42 1.78
C ASP A 109 29.42 2.05 2.39
N ASP A 110 28.94 1.56 3.53
CA ASP A 110 27.78 2.12 4.24
C ASP A 110 28.07 3.58 4.66
N VAL A 111 29.27 3.87 5.17
CA VAL A 111 29.68 5.24 5.54
C VAL A 111 29.92 6.12 4.31
N LYS A 112 30.58 5.63 3.26
CA LYS A 112 30.75 6.37 1.99
C LYS A 112 29.41 6.72 1.36
N PHE A 113 28.49 5.76 1.31
CA PHE A 113 27.15 5.94 0.75
C PHE A 113 26.34 6.95 1.53
N LEU A 114 26.40 6.89 2.87
CA LEU A 114 25.66 7.79 3.73
C LEU A 114 26.23 9.22 3.73
N THR A 115 27.55 9.36 3.70
CA THR A 115 28.21 10.67 3.78
C THR A 115 28.43 11.32 2.42
N GLY A 116 28.40 10.55 1.33
CA GLY A 116 28.74 11.01 -0.02
C GLY A 116 30.21 11.38 -0.21
N ARG A 117 31.09 10.94 0.71
CA ARG A 117 32.51 11.34 0.78
C ARG A 117 33.45 10.17 0.51
N GLU A 118 34.64 10.45 -0.01
CA GLU A 118 35.71 9.45 -0.06
C GLU A 118 36.22 9.16 1.36
N LEU A 119 36.78 7.98 1.58
CA LEU A 119 37.05 7.50 2.94
C LEU A 119 38.50 7.02 3.08
N GLU A 120 39.18 7.55 4.08
CA GLU A 120 40.53 7.13 4.47
C GLU A 120 40.43 6.37 5.80
N VAL A 121 40.89 5.11 5.82
CA VAL A 121 40.73 4.24 6.99
C VAL A 121 42.01 4.26 7.82
N CYS A 122 41.86 4.50 9.11
CA CYS A 122 42.87 4.27 10.12
C CYS A 122 42.30 3.38 11.24
N THR A 123 43.13 2.96 12.19
CA THR A 123 42.72 2.09 13.29
C THR A 123 43.30 2.55 14.62
N SER A 124 42.70 2.09 15.71
CA SER A 124 43.12 2.39 17.08
C SER A 124 42.87 1.17 17.98
N GLY A 125 43.05 1.33 19.28
CA GLY A 125 42.67 0.31 20.26
C GLY A 125 41.19 -0.05 20.13
N PRO A 126 40.82 -1.33 19.92
CA PRO A 126 39.43 -1.75 19.81
C PRO A 126 38.51 -1.28 20.94
N VAL A 127 39.00 -1.29 22.18
CA VAL A 127 38.23 -0.84 23.34
C VAL A 127 38.18 0.68 23.37
N ALA A 128 39.28 1.36 23.05
CA ALA A 128 39.31 2.82 22.93
C ALA A 128 38.28 3.37 21.93
N ILE A 129 38.06 2.69 20.78
CA ILE A 129 37.07 3.10 19.77
C ILE A 129 35.65 2.97 20.34
N ILE A 130 35.34 1.86 20.99
CA ILE A 130 34.01 1.60 21.57
C ILE A 130 33.74 2.56 22.75
N ASP A 131 34.72 2.77 23.61
CA ASP A 131 34.58 3.68 24.74
C ASP A 131 34.48 5.15 24.30
N ALA A 132 35.11 5.52 23.18
CA ALA A 132 34.91 6.84 22.57
C ALA A 132 33.50 7.00 22.00
N ILE A 133 32.96 5.99 21.31
CA ILE A 133 31.57 6.03 20.80
C ILE A 133 30.57 6.18 21.94
N HIS A 134 30.71 5.40 23.02
CA HIS A 134 29.82 5.51 24.18
C HIS A 134 29.95 6.86 24.90
N ARG A 135 31.18 7.38 25.06
CA ARG A 135 31.41 8.70 25.68
C ARG A 135 30.69 9.81 24.93
N GLU A 136 30.68 9.73 23.61
CA GLU A 136 30.05 10.73 22.77
C GLU A 136 28.53 10.55 22.62
N GLU A 137 28.03 9.30 22.64
CA GLU A 137 26.59 9.02 22.79
C GLU A 137 26.06 9.57 24.13
N ASP A 138 26.86 9.49 25.20
CA ASP A 138 26.55 10.05 26.52
C ASP A 138 26.57 11.60 26.55
N LEU A 139 27.31 12.24 25.62
CA LEU A 139 27.41 13.71 25.48
C LEU A 139 26.39 14.29 24.47
N GLY A 140 25.83 13.45 23.59
CA GLY A 140 24.79 13.78 22.61
C GLY A 140 25.34 14.36 21.30
N TRP A 141 24.96 13.77 20.15
CA TRP A 141 25.43 14.24 18.85
C TRP A 141 24.92 15.62 18.44
N PRO A 142 25.73 16.44 17.73
CA PRO A 142 25.36 17.81 17.40
C PRO A 142 24.26 17.86 16.35
N ASP A 143 23.29 18.73 16.59
CA ASP A 143 22.29 19.13 15.62
C ASP A 143 22.86 20.33 14.80
N THR A 144 22.83 20.26 13.47
CA THR A 144 23.56 21.15 12.51
C THR A 144 23.10 22.62 12.48
N SER A 145 22.30 23.07 13.45
CA SER A 145 21.70 24.40 13.50
C SER A 145 22.32 25.37 14.52
N SER A 146 23.36 24.98 15.28
CA SER A 146 24.04 25.83 16.28
C SER A 146 25.20 26.70 15.76
N PHE A 147 25.57 26.64 14.48
CA PHE A 147 26.86 27.15 14.00
C PHE A 147 26.95 28.67 13.76
N ALA A 148 25.84 29.40 13.59
CA ALA A 148 25.88 30.81 13.20
C ALA A 148 26.12 31.82 14.35
N LEU A 149 25.97 31.41 15.62
CA LEU A 149 26.03 32.34 16.76
C LEU A 149 27.41 32.37 17.46
N GLY A 150 28.19 31.28 17.39
CA GLY A 150 29.56 31.22 17.91
C GLY A 150 30.51 32.18 17.20
N TYR A 151 30.26 32.47 15.92
CA TYR A 151 31.11 33.31 15.06
C TYR A 151 31.02 34.82 15.38
N MET A 152 29.92 35.32 15.98
CA MET A 152 29.79 36.75 16.29
C MET A 152 30.27 37.16 17.69
N LEU A 153 30.42 36.23 18.62
CA LEU A 153 30.82 36.54 20.01
C LEU A 153 32.34 36.63 20.21
N GLN A 154 33.15 36.22 19.24
CA GLN A 154 34.62 36.32 19.33
C GLN A 154 35.17 37.74 19.12
N ARG A 155 34.36 38.75 18.77
CA ARG A 155 34.89 40.05 18.30
C ARG A 155 34.76 41.28 19.21
N LYS A 156 34.23 41.20 20.44
CA LYS A 156 34.33 42.32 21.42
C LYS A 156 34.54 41.83 22.85
N GLY A 157 35.74 42.07 23.36
CA GLY A 157 36.23 41.56 24.64
C GLY A 157 35.56 42.15 25.89
N VAL A 158 35.47 41.32 26.93
CA VAL A 158 35.28 41.72 28.33
C VAL A 158 36.11 40.77 29.22
N ALA A 159 36.71 41.33 30.26
CA ALA A 159 37.94 40.88 30.91
C ALA A 159 37.80 39.82 32.02
N ALA A 160 38.80 38.93 32.06
CA ALA A 160 39.59 38.33 33.16
C ALA A 160 39.08 38.13 34.62
N GLY A 161 37.88 38.52 35.04
CA GLY A 161 37.50 38.53 36.47
C GLY A 161 36.77 37.29 37.03
N MET A 162 36.50 36.26 36.23
CA MET A 162 35.45 35.27 36.57
C MET A 162 35.93 33.80 36.59
N ARG A 163 37.19 33.57 37.03
CA ARG A 163 37.79 32.23 37.13
C ARG A 163 37.85 31.64 38.56
N GLU A 164 37.56 32.41 39.61
CA GLU A 164 37.74 31.95 41.00
C GLU A 164 36.47 31.51 41.76
N TRP A 165 35.26 31.63 41.18
CA TRP A 165 34.01 31.48 41.97
C TRP A 165 33.27 30.13 41.80
N VAL A 166 33.94 29.04 41.40
CA VAL A 166 33.28 27.75 41.07
C VAL A 166 33.64 26.57 42.00
N MET A 167 34.46 26.75 43.05
CA MET A 167 34.95 25.61 43.86
C MET A 167 34.40 25.47 45.30
N GLY A 168 33.13 25.77 45.56
CA GLY A 168 32.56 25.63 46.92
C GLY A 168 31.12 25.11 46.98
N ARG A 169 30.91 23.94 47.59
CA ARG A 169 29.60 23.36 47.94
C ARG A 169 28.91 24.20 49.04
N ALA A 170 27.74 24.75 48.76
CA ALA A 170 26.74 25.12 49.77
C ALA A 170 25.39 25.42 49.08
N PHE A 171 24.30 24.94 49.69
CA PHE A 171 22.94 25.37 49.37
C PHE A 171 22.86 26.90 49.35
N ALA A 172 22.39 27.46 48.24
CA ALA A 172 22.04 28.87 48.16
C ALA A 172 20.66 28.99 47.49
N PHE A 173 19.63 29.20 48.31
CA PHE A 173 18.49 30.00 47.87
C PHE A 173 19.04 31.35 47.39
N HIS A 174 18.88 31.68 46.10
CA HIS A 174 19.14 33.04 45.66
C HIS A 174 18.06 33.94 46.27
N PRO A 175 18.40 34.98 47.05
CA PRO A 175 17.44 36.04 47.34
C PRO A 175 17.23 36.76 46.00
N GLY A 176 16.14 36.43 45.29
CA GLY A 176 15.79 37.05 44.01
C GLY A 176 15.66 36.14 42.79
N SER A 177 15.88 34.83 42.85
CA SER A 177 15.46 33.91 41.77
C SER A 177 14.09 33.30 42.11
N GLU A 178 13.19 33.15 41.13
CA GLU A 178 11.80 32.69 41.29
C GLU A 178 11.60 31.16 41.16
N THR A 179 12.62 30.40 40.75
CA THR A 179 12.50 28.96 40.41
C THR A 179 12.66 28.01 41.61
N VAL A 180 11.88 26.92 41.67
CA VAL A 180 12.00 25.82 42.64
C VAL A 180 12.72 24.64 41.97
N LEU A 181 13.69 24.02 42.67
CA LEU A 181 14.48 22.88 42.18
C LEU A 181 13.92 21.56 42.73
N PHE A 182 13.82 20.54 41.88
CA PHE A 182 13.49 19.17 42.28
C PHE A 182 14.52 18.19 41.70
N LEU A 183 14.70 17.04 42.36
CA LEU A 183 15.74 16.08 42.03
C LEU A 183 15.10 14.72 41.71
N ARG A 184 15.43 14.16 40.54
CA ARG A 184 14.91 12.87 40.07
C ARG A 184 16.07 12.08 39.43
N ASP A 185 16.25 10.83 39.85
CA ASP A 185 17.20 9.84 39.32
C ASP A 185 18.57 10.39 38.91
N ASP A 186 19.38 10.76 39.90
CA ASP A 186 20.79 11.11 39.68
C ASP A 186 21.05 12.25 38.66
N ARG A 187 20.08 13.15 38.41
CA ARG A 187 20.27 14.40 37.62
C ARG A 187 19.52 15.61 38.21
N GLU A 188 20.18 16.78 38.24
CA GLU A 188 19.55 18.07 38.62
C GLU A 188 18.57 18.52 37.53
N HIS A 189 17.27 18.48 37.82
CA HIS A 189 16.25 19.08 36.96
C HIS A 189 15.70 20.34 37.63
N ALA A 190 16.18 21.51 37.24
CA ALA A 190 15.40 22.71 37.50
C ALA A 190 14.09 22.57 36.73
N LEU A 191 12.92 22.87 37.33
CA LEU A 191 11.70 23.04 36.54
C LEU A 191 11.93 24.07 35.41
N GLY A 192 12.87 25.00 35.58
CA GLY A 192 13.39 25.89 34.53
C GLY A 192 14.30 25.26 33.45
N ASP A 193 14.90 24.09 33.66
CA ASP A 193 15.76 23.34 32.71
C ASP A 193 15.06 22.10 32.11
N VAL A 194 13.72 22.00 32.15
CA VAL A 194 12.90 21.20 31.18
C VAL A 194 12.98 21.83 29.78
N ALA A 195 14.17 22.25 29.38
CA ALA A 195 14.42 23.03 28.21
C ALA A 195 14.27 22.10 27.00
N THR A 196 13.37 22.54 26.12
CA THR A 196 12.78 21.91 24.93
C THR A 196 11.94 20.66 25.17
N ALA A 197 10.75 20.70 24.58
CA ALA A 197 9.91 19.54 24.31
C ALA A 197 10.71 18.35 23.73
N SER A 198 11.85 18.61 23.06
CA SER A 198 12.78 17.58 22.58
C SER A 198 13.44 16.71 23.66
N ALA A 199 13.66 17.20 24.89
CA ALA A 199 14.29 16.43 25.97
C ALA A 199 13.34 15.40 26.61
N LEU A 200 12.03 15.58 26.43
CA LEU A 200 10.99 14.60 26.77
C LEU A 200 10.58 13.75 25.55
N GLY A 201 11.26 13.89 24.41
CA GLY A 201 10.85 13.24 23.14
C GLY A 201 9.55 13.78 22.55
N LEU A 202 9.00 14.88 23.09
CA LEU A 202 7.77 15.51 22.64
C LEU A 202 8.02 16.33 21.37
N GLY A 203 8.13 15.61 20.25
CA GLY A 203 7.95 16.20 18.92
C GLY A 203 6.55 16.79 18.77
N PRO A 204 6.23 17.44 17.63
CA PRO A 204 4.86 17.90 17.39
C PRO A 204 3.92 16.69 17.44
N SER A 205 3.08 16.61 18.47
CA SER A 205 1.97 15.66 18.60
C SER A 205 0.82 16.06 17.66
N ALA A 206 1.13 16.29 16.39
CA ALA A 206 0.09 16.42 15.38
C ALA A 206 -0.34 14.99 15.00
N PRO A 207 -1.65 14.66 15.08
CA PRO A 207 -2.13 13.37 14.61
C PRO A 207 -1.72 13.20 13.14
N ARG A 208 -1.14 12.04 12.82
CA ARG A 208 -0.68 11.70 11.47
C ARG A 208 -1.63 10.65 10.93
N ILE A 209 -2.77 11.11 10.45
CA ILE A 209 -3.87 10.26 10.03
C ILE A 209 -3.70 9.95 8.55
N LEU A 210 -3.76 8.67 8.20
CA LEU A 210 -3.89 8.17 6.85
C LEU A 210 -5.10 7.25 6.82
N PHE A 211 -6.00 7.45 5.87
CA PHE A 211 -7.23 6.67 5.78
C PHE A 211 -7.69 6.53 4.33
N THR A 212 -8.61 5.59 4.11
CA THR A 212 -9.27 5.35 2.82
C THR A 212 -10.78 5.46 2.99
N ASP A 213 -11.51 5.71 1.91
CA ASP A 213 -12.98 5.78 1.94
C ASP A 213 -13.64 4.40 2.18
N ARG A 214 -12.91 3.32 1.89
CA ARG A 214 -13.27 1.91 2.15
C ARG A 214 -12.03 1.00 2.18
N GLU A 215 -12.21 -0.22 2.66
CA GLU A 215 -11.14 -1.24 2.77
C GLU A 215 -11.10 -2.22 1.58
N LEU A 216 -12.12 -2.20 0.71
CA LEU A 216 -12.22 -3.08 -0.45
C LEU A 216 -12.58 -2.31 -1.72
N TYR A 217 -11.86 -2.62 -2.79
CA TYR A 217 -12.04 -2.05 -4.12
C TYR A 217 -12.13 -3.15 -5.17
N GLY A 218 -12.91 -2.89 -6.21
CA GLY A 218 -12.98 -3.70 -7.42
C GLY A 218 -11.85 -3.33 -8.36
N PRO A 219 -11.50 -4.16 -9.36
CA PRO A 219 -10.44 -3.85 -10.31
C PRO A 219 -10.67 -2.58 -11.15
N ARG A 220 -11.92 -2.06 -11.16
CA ARG A 220 -12.31 -0.82 -11.85
C ARG A 220 -12.67 0.31 -10.89
N ASP A 221 -12.55 0.08 -9.59
CA ASP A 221 -12.87 1.10 -8.59
C ASP A 221 -11.76 2.17 -8.54
N ILE A 222 -12.15 3.34 -8.05
CA ILE A 222 -11.21 4.41 -7.69
C ILE A 222 -10.98 4.33 -6.18
N ILE A 223 -9.71 4.27 -5.77
CA ILE A 223 -9.28 4.37 -4.39
C ILE A 223 -9.18 5.83 -4.01
N ARG A 224 -9.77 6.22 -2.88
CA ARG A 224 -9.62 7.57 -2.35
C ARG A 224 -8.82 7.51 -1.06
N VAL A 225 -7.76 8.30 -1.02
CA VAL A 225 -6.81 8.34 0.09
C VAL A 225 -6.88 9.72 0.73
N GLY A 226 -7.13 9.75 2.03
CA GLY A 226 -7.13 10.97 2.83
C GLY A 226 -5.97 11.00 3.80
N VAL A 227 -5.39 12.18 4.00
CA VAL A 227 -4.35 12.45 4.99
C VAL A 227 -4.75 13.66 5.82
N PHE A 228 -4.59 13.55 7.13
CA PHE A 228 -4.62 14.70 8.03
C PHE A 228 -3.34 14.75 8.84
N CYS A 229 -2.61 15.86 8.73
CA CYS A 229 -1.43 16.14 9.52
C CYS A 229 -1.28 17.66 9.69
N ALA A 230 -1.78 18.18 10.80
CA ALA A 230 -1.78 19.62 11.07
C ALA A 230 -0.38 20.27 11.09
N ALA A 231 0.65 19.55 11.54
CA ALA A 231 2.05 20.02 11.49
C ALA A 231 2.61 20.19 10.06
N LYS A 232 1.86 19.71 9.07
CA LYS A 232 2.21 19.76 7.64
C LYS A 232 1.18 20.57 6.84
N ALA A 233 0.39 21.42 7.51
CA ALA A 233 -0.49 22.39 6.84
C ALA A 233 0.24 23.19 5.76
N GLY A 234 -0.39 23.29 4.58
CA GLY A 234 0.16 23.94 3.39
C GLY A 234 1.34 23.22 2.73
N LYS A 235 1.68 21.99 3.16
CA LYS A 235 2.80 21.20 2.62
C LYS A 235 2.30 20.00 1.82
N ARG A 236 3.21 19.39 1.04
CA ARG A 236 2.95 18.14 0.32
C ARG A 236 3.23 16.93 1.20
N ALA A 237 2.33 15.95 1.18
CA ALA A 237 2.49 14.64 1.82
C ALA A 237 2.68 13.55 0.77
N ARG A 238 3.61 12.62 1.03
CA ARG A 238 3.94 11.50 0.15
C ARG A 238 3.43 10.18 0.70
N VAL A 239 2.41 9.64 0.07
CA VAL A 239 1.81 8.36 0.46
C VAL A 239 2.42 7.23 -0.35
N MET A 240 3.23 6.40 0.28
CA MET A 240 3.77 5.18 -0.29
C MET A 240 2.73 4.05 -0.25
N LEU A 241 2.65 3.27 -1.33
CA LEU A 241 1.75 2.12 -1.43
C LEU A 241 2.58 0.84 -1.46
N ARG A 242 2.25 -0.15 -0.64
CA ARG A 242 2.98 -1.43 -0.50
C ARG A 242 2.07 -2.61 -0.79
N THR A 243 2.57 -3.60 -1.53
CA THR A 243 1.94 -4.91 -1.74
C THR A 243 2.94 -6.02 -1.48
N GLY A 244 2.69 -6.84 -0.45
CA GLY A 244 3.68 -7.80 0.05
C GLY A 244 5.01 -7.13 0.41
N THR A 245 6.08 -7.50 -0.30
CA THR A 245 7.43 -6.92 -0.18
C THR A 245 7.71 -5.82 -1.22
N SER A 246 6.78 -5.56 -2.14
CA SER A 246 6.95 -4.59 -3.22
C SER A 246 6.35 -3.23 -2.86
N MET A 247 7.06 -2.17 -3.19
CA MET A 247 6.57 -0.79 -3.10
C MET A 247 6.09 -0.37 -4.48
N LEU A 248 4.83 0.06 -4.57
CA LEU A 248 4.26 0.76 -5.70
C LEU A 248 4.61 2.25 -5.62
N PRO A 249 4.50 3.01 -6.72
CA PRO A 249 4.81 4.44 -6.75
C PRO A 249 4.03 5.21 -5.69
N PRO A 250 4.73 6.01 -4.87
CA PRO A 250 4.10 7.00 -4.04
C PRO A 250 3.19 7.97 -4.76
N LEU A 251 2.15 8.33 -4.02
CA LEU A 251 1.15 9.30 -4.35
C LEU A 251 1.44 10.57 -3.56
N ASP A 252 1.82 11.64 -4.27
CA ASP A 252 1.95 12.96 -3.67
C ASP A 252 0.56 13.61 -3.58
N LEU A 253 0.26 14.23 -2.43
CA LEU A 253 -0.96 15.01 -2.23
C LEU A 253 -0.64 16.34 -1.53
N GLU A 254 -1.43 17.36 -1.80
CA GLU A 254 -1.29 18.67 -1.16
C GLU A 254 -2.20 18.76 0.06
N LEU A 255 -1.66 19.24 1.18
CA LEU A 255 -2.42 19.51 2.39
C LEU A 255 -2.82 20.99 2.41
N ASP A 256 -4.08 21.26 2.77
CA ASP A 256 -4.59 22.61 2.89
C ASP A 256 -4.00 23.36 4.12
N GLY A 257 -4.47 24.60 4.34
CA GLY A 257 -4.04 25.44 5.47
C GLY A 257 -4.35 24.87 6.85
N ASN A 258 -5.17 23.83 6.96
CA ASN A 258 -5.45 23.10 8.19
C ASN A 258 -4.73 21.75 8.24
N GLY A 259 -3.99 21.36 7.20
CA GLY A 259 -3.26 20.09 7.16
C GLY A 259 -4.10 18.90 6.70
N LEU A 260 -5.28 19.13 6.12
CA LEU A 260 -6.13 18.09 5.53
C LEU A 260 -5.89 18.05 4.01
N GLY A 261 -5.75 16.85 3.47
CA GLY A 261 -5.64 16.65 2.02
C GLY A 261 -6.14 15.28 1.62
N TRP A 262 -6.49 15.16 0.34
CA TRP A 262 -6.94 13.89 -0.20
C TRP A 262 -6.60 13.78 -1.68
N THR A 263 -6.66 12.56 -2.19
CA THR A 263 -6.31 12.23 -3.57
C THR A 263 -7.00 10.93 -3.97
N SER A 264 -6.96 10.60 -5.25
CA SER A 264 -7.52 9.36 -5.75
C SER A 264 -6.62 8.68 -6.79
N LEU A 265 -6.69 7.36 -6.86
CA LEU A 265 -5.96 6.54 -7.81
C LEU A 265 -6.81 5.37 -8.33
N PRO A 266 -6.59 4.91 -9.57
CA PRO A 266 -7.19 3.67 -10.05
C PRO A 266 -6.81 2.49 -9.15
N ALA A 267 -7.72 1.53 -9.00
CA ALA A 267 -7.43 0.31 -8.27
C ALA A 267 -6.23 -0.44 -8.89
N PRO A 268 -5.18 -0.75 -8.11
CA PRO A 268 -4.12 -1.64 -8.55
C PRO A 268 -4.68 -3.06 -8.76
N PRO A 269 -3.88 -4.00 -9.29
CA PRO A 269 -4.33 -5.38 -9.54
C PRO A 269 -4.93 -6.05 -8.30
N PRO A 270 -5.74 -7.10 -8.46
CA PRO A 270 -6.27 -7.84 -7.32
C PRO A 270 -5.18 -8.25 -6.32
N GLY A 271 -5.33 -7.90 -5.04
CA GLY A 271 -4.30 -8.06 -4.02
C GLY A 271 -4.60 -7.30 -2.73
N SER A 272 -3.71 -7.37 -1.76
CA SER A 272 -3.80 -6.58 -0.52
C SER A 272 -2.69 -5.56 -0.44
N TYR A 273 -3.03 -4.38 0.04
CA TYR A 273 -2.23 -3.18 -0.05
C TYR A 273 -2.18 -2.45 1.29
N THR A 274 -1.03 -1.84 1.58
CA THR A 274 -0.83 -0.97 2.73
C THR A 274 -0.29 0.38 2.25
N LEU A 275 -1.01 1.45 2.59
CA LEU A 275 -0.59 2.82 2.43
C LEU A 275 0.22 3.25 3.66
N MET A 276 1.26 4.06 3.44
CA MET A 276 2.11 4.61 4.49
C MET A 276 2.54 6.02 4.12
N THR A 277 2.53 6.97 5.05
CA THR A 277 3.14 8.29 4.81
C THR A 277 4.62 8.27 5.20
N GLU A 278 5.40 9.21 4.67
CA GLU A 278 6.82 9.38 4.97
C GLU A 278 7.08 9.88 6.40
N TRP A 279 6.06 10.39 7.09
CA TRP A 279 6.16 10.86 8.47
C TRP A 279 5.43 9.95 9.47
N GLY A 280 4.92 8.80 9.04
CA GLY A 280 4.17 7.87 9.88
C GLY A 280 2.66 8.08 9.80
N GLY A 281 1.92 6.97 9.92
CA GLY A 281 0.50 6.85 9.57
C GLY A 281 0.35 5.76 8.51
N SER A 282 -0.59 4.83 8.71
CA SER A 282 -0.82 3.72 7.80
C SER A 282 -2.30 3.41 7.63
N ALA A 283 -2.67 2.94 6.44
CA ALA A 283 -3.99 2.42 6.12
C ALA A 283 -3.82 1.17 5.26
N SER A 284 -4.77 0.25 5.29
CA SER A 284 -4.72 -0.96 4.45
C SER A 284 -6.03 -1.13 3.69
N PHE A 285 -5.93 -1.63 2.46
CA PHE A 285 -7.08 -1.97 1.64
C PHE A 285 -6.78 -3.20 0.77
N SER A 286 -7.80 -3.77 0.14
CA SER A 286 -7.65 -4.85 -0.84
C SER A 286 -8.36 -4.53 -2.14
N VAL A 287 -7.85 -5.08 -3.24
CA VAL A 287 -8.51 -5.09 -4.54
C VAL A 287 -8.91 -6.51 -4.89
N ALA A 288 -10.17 -6.75 -5.26
CA ALA A 288 -10.64 -8.04 -5.73
C ALA A 288 -11.94 -7.88 -6.53
N THR A 289 -12.23 -8.81 -7.45
CA THR A 289 -13.58 -8.90 -8.03
C THR A 289 -14.53 -9.45 -6.97
N TYR A 290 -15.48 -8.63 -6.51
CA TYR A 290 -16.44 -8.96 -5.46
C TYR A 290 -17.90 -8.82 -5.91
N LEU A 291 -18.81 -9.35 -5.09
CA LEU A 291 -20.25 -9.07 -5.12
C LEU A 291 -20.64 -8.53 -3.75
N LEU A 292 -21.46 -7.48 -3.70
CA LEU A 292 -22.01 -6.97 -2.44
C LEU A 292 -23.18 -7.86 -2.01
N SER A 293 -23.06 -8.48 -0.85
CA SER A 293 -24.19 -9.18 -0.25
C SER A 293 -25.26 -8.16 0.18
N PRO A 294 -26.56 -8.42 0.00
CA PRO A 294 -27.61 -7.51 0.46
C PRO A 294 -27.75 -7.49 1.99
N LEU A 295 -27.08 -8.42 2.69
CA LEU A 295 -27.04 -8.48 4.14
C LEU A 295 -26.21 -7.31 4.69
N GLN A 296 -26.84 -6.47 5.50
CA GLN A 296 -26.19 -5.43 6.28
C GLN A 296 -26.21 -5.83 7.75
N VAL A 297 -25.06 -5.81 8.41
CA VAL A 297 -24.95 -6.12 9.84
C VAL A 297 -24.13 -5.04 10.52
N ARG A 298 -24.63 -4.53 11.64
CA ARG A 298 -24.00 -3.50 12.45
C ARG A 298 -23.83 -3.97 13.88
N TRP A 299 -22.64 -3.74 14.43
CA TRP A 299 -22.37 -3.87 15.86
C TRP A 299 -22.75 -2.58 16.57
N CYS A 300 -23.67 -2.65 17.54
CA CYS A 300 -24.33 -1.49 18.14
C CYS A 300 -23.81 -1.10 19.54
N GLY A 301 -22.69 -1.67 20.00
CA GLY A 301 -21.97 -1.23 21.21
C GLY A 301 -21.76 -2.30 22.27
N GLU A 302 -20.74 -2.08 23.11
CA GLU A 302 -20.10 -3.06 24.01
C GLU A 302 -20.05 -2.65 25.49
N ARG A 303 -20.12 -3.66 26.37
CA ARG A 303 -19.42 -3.67 27.66
C ARG A 303 -18.35 -4.78 27.58
N ALA A 304 -17.07 -4.40 27.65
CA ALA A 304 -15.99 -5.37 27.82
C ALA A 304 -15.80 -5.66 29.31
N ASP A 305 -16.40 -6.73 29.82
CA ASP A 305 -16.17 -7.23 31.18
C ASP A 305 -14.96 -8.16 31.18
N GLY A 306 -13.74 -7.61 31.13
CA GLY A 306 -12.42 -8.24 31.38
C GLY A 306 -12.01 -9.50 30.57
N GLU A 307 -12.89 -10.47 30.45
CA GLU A 307 -12.75 -11.85 29.94
C GLU A 307 -13.51 -12.08 28.62
N ALA A 308 -14.60 -11.33 28.34
CA ALA A 308 -15.45 -11.52 27.14
C ALA A 308 -15.91 -10.20 26.50
N LEU A 309 -16.23 -10.27 25.21
CA LEU A 309 -16.75 -9.17 24.40
C LEU A 309 -18.28 -9.32 24.28
N GLU A 310 -19.04 -8.44 24.96
CA GLU A 310 -20.51 -8.46 24.97
C GLU A 310 -21.09 -7.25 24.25
N GLY A 311 -22.00 -7.47 23.30
CA GLY A 311 -22.69 -6.39 22.59
C GLY A 311 -23.95 -6.82 21.86
N GLU A 312 -24.53 -5.91 21.08
CA GLU A 312 -25.75 -6.13 20.30
C GLU A 312 -25.47 -5.99 18.81
N LEU A 313 -25.95 -6.94 18.01
CA LEU A 313 -25.96 -6.90 16.56
C LEU A 313 -27.32 -6.44 16.04
N GLU A 314 -27.31 -5.65 14.99
CA GLU A 314 -28.49 -5.29 14.19
C GLU A 314 -28.25 -5.79 12.76
N ALA A 315 -29.15 -6.63 12.25
CA ALA A 315 -29.06 -7.22 10.91
C ALA A 315 -30.29 -6.87 10.07
N SER A 316 -30.05 -6.53 8.81
CA SER A 316 -31.09 -6.22 7.83
C SER A 316 -30.71 -6.71 6.45
N VAL A 317 -31.70 -6.90 5.57
CA VAL A 317 -31.49 -7.23 4.15
C VAL A 317 -32.22 -6.16 3.34
N LEU A 318 -31.48 -5.38 2.54
CA LEU A 318 -32.04 -4.26 1.76
C LEU A 318 -32.84 -3.24 2.59
N GLY A 319 -32.40 -3.02 3.83
CA GLY A 319 -33.01 -2.10 4.78
C GLY A 319 -34.17 -2.68 5.60
N GLU A 320 -34.62 -3.91 5.31
CA GLU A 320 -35.64 -4.60 6.11
C GLU A 320 -35.00 -5.38 7.27
N PRO A 321 -35.51 -5.27 8.51
CA PRO A 321 -35.03 -6.06 9.64
C PRO A 321 -35.02 -7.57 9.34
N LEU A 322 -33.90 -8.24 9.59
CA LEU A 322 -33.77 -9.66 9.36
C LEU A 322 -34.19 -10.44 10.60
N GLU A 323 -35.26 -11.24 10.51
CA GLU A 323 -35.62 -12.23 11.53
C GLU A 323 -35.03 -13.61 11.15
N GLY A 324 -34.15 -14.17 11.98
CA GLY A 324 -33.53 -15.47 11.72
C GLY A 324 -32.26 -15.76 12.53
N THR A 325 -31.64 -16.92 12.30
CA THR A 325 -30.38 -17.31 12.97
C THR A 325 -29.17 -16.83 12.17
N LEU A 326 -28.32 -16.04 12.82
CA LEU A 326 -27.01 -15.64 12.34
C LEU A 326 -25.94 -16.61 12.87
N VAL A 327 -25.05 -17.04 11.99
CA VAL A 327 -23.82 -17.73 12.36
C VAL A 327 -22.67 -16.75 12.28
N LEU A 328 -21.92 -16.62 13.37
CA LEU A 328 -20.86 -15.64 13.56
C LEU A 328 -19.51 -16.36 13.61
N GLY A 329 -18.52 -15.91 12.83
CA GLY A 329 -17.13 -16.36 12.89
C GLY A 329 -16.25 -15.21 13.38
N LEU A 330 -15.62 -15.38 14.54
CA LEU A 330 -14.65 -14.40 15.05
C LEU A 330 -13.29 -14.66 14.39
N MET A 331 -12.76 -13.65 13.71
CA MET A 331 -11.51 -13.71 12.97
C MET A 331 -10.43 -12.90 13.70
N ASP A 332 -9.22 -13.47 13.78
CA ASP A 332 -7.99 -12.76 14.17
C ASP A 332 -7.24 -12.35 12.89
N GLU A 333 -7.16 -11.04 12.66
CA GLU A 333 -6.60 -10.42 11.45
C GLU A 333 -5.09 -10.18 11.56
N SER A 334 -4.42 -10.63 12.63
CA SER A 334 -2.97 -10.44 12.80
C SER A 334 -2.10 -11.34 11.91
N GLY A 335 -2.66 -12.39 11.31
CA GLY A 335 -1.96 -13.34 10.43
C GLY A 335 -2.20 -13.09 8.93
N ILE A 336 -1.28 -13.56 8.08
CA ILE A 336 -1.51 -13.64 6.62
C ILE A 336 -1.44 -15.13 6.21
N PRO A 337 -2.59 -15.80 5.99
CA PRO A 337 -3.96 -15.27 6.06
C PRO A 337 -4.51 -15.12 7.49
N ALA A 338 -5.58 -14.34 7.65
CA ALA A 338 -6.35 -14.20 8.88
C ALA A 338 -6.91 -15.55 9.35
N ARG A 339 -7.05 -15.74 10.66
CA ARG A 339 -7.44 -17.04 11.24
C ARG A 339 -8.76 -16.94 11.99
N ARG A 340 -9.69 -17.85 11.73
CA ARG A 340 -10.89 -17.98 12.56
C ARG A 340 -10.54 -18.56 13.93
N VAL A 341 -10.91 -17.85 15.00
CA VAL A 341 -10.62 -18.23 16.39
C VAL A 341 -11.85 -18.71 17.15
N HIS A 342 -13.06 -18.33 16.73
CA HIS A 342 -14.30 -18.78 17.38
C HIS A 342 -15.48 -18.81 16.41
N THR A 343 -16.54 -19.55 16.74
CA THR A 343 -17.82 -19.54 16.02
C THR A 343 -18.98 -19.56 16.99
N ALA A 344 -19.97 -18.70 16.79
CA ALA A 344 -21.17 -18.58 17.60
C ALA A 344 -22.45 -18.59 16.73
N ARG A 345 -23.60 -18.88 17.34
CA ARG A 345 -24.93 -18.77 16.71
C ARG A 345 -25.79 -17.86 17.56
N VAL A 346 -26.47 -16.90 16.93
CA VAL A 346 -27.39 -15.97 17.59
C VAL A 346 -28.65 -15.81 16.75
N THR A 347 -29.79 -15.60 17.39
CA THR A 347 -31.07 -15.40 16.68
C THR A 347 -31.50 -13.95 16.84
N THR A 348 -31.85 -13.31 15.74
CA THR A 348 -32.39 -11.95 15.72
C THR A 348 -33.87 -11.94 16.05
N ASP A 349 -34.33 -10.91 16.74
CA ASP A 349 -35.75 -10.65 16.98
C ASP A 349 -36.43 -9.98 15.78
N GLY A 350 -37.73 -9.67 15.89
CA GLY A 350 -38.51 -8.99 14.84
C GLY A 350 -38.05 -7.56 14.51
N SER A 351 -37.10 -6.99 15.27
CA SER A 351 -36.44 -5.72 14.97
C SER A 351 -35.06 -5.91 14.32
N GLY A 352 -34.67 -7.15 14.03
CA GLY A 352 -33.38 -7.51 13.46
C GLY A 352 -32.24 -7.50 14.47
N ARG A 353 -32.52 -7.48 15.78
CA ARG A 353 -31.51 -7.31 16.83
C ARG A 353 -31.20 -8.60 17.55
N ALA A 354 -29.93 -8.82 17.91
CA ALA A 354 -29.47 -9.99 18.66
C ALA A 354 -28.37 -9.61 19.66
N ARG A 355 -28.45 -10.13 20.89
CA ARG A 355 -27.34 -10.04 21.86
C ARG A 355 -26.28 -11.08 21.58
N VAL A 356 -25.02 -10.70 21.71
CA VAL A 356 -23.87 -11.52 21.38
C VAL A 356 -22.83 -11.45 22.49
N ARG A 357 -22.24 -12.61 22.82
CA ARG A 357 -21.08 -12.73 23.71
C ARG A 357 -20.01 -13.56 23.02
N LEU A 358 -18.81 -12.99 22.86
CA LEU A 358 -17.68 -13.59 22.15
C LEU A 358 -16.44 -13.69 23.06
N PRO A 359 -15.55 -14.68 22.85
CA PRO A 359 -14.28 -14.75 23.55
C PRO A 359 -13.31 -13.65 23.08
N ARG A 360 -12.35 -13.29 23.93
CA ARG A 360 -11.37 -12.24 23.64
C ARG A 360 -10.27 -12.75 22.70
N VAL A 361 -9.93 -11.97 21.66
CA VAL A 361 -8.75 -12.22 20.80
C VAL A 361 -7.49 -11.79 21.54
N THR A 362 -6.30 -12.38 21.31
CA THR A 362 -5.09 -12.07 22.13
C THR A 362 -4.06 -11.17 21.45
N ARG A 363 -3.96 -11.15 20.10
CA ARG A 363 -2.82 -10.54 19.39
C ARG A 363 -3.15 -9.47 18.35
N GLY A 364 -4.39 -9.36 17.87
CA GLY A 364 -4.69 -8.55 16.69
C GLY A 364 -6.07 -7.90 16.66
N PRO A 365 -6.30 -7.00 15.67
CA PRO A 365 -7.64 -6.54 15.33
C PRO A 365 -8.52 -7.74 14.98
N ALA A 366 -9.78 -7.68 15.37
CA ALA A 366 -10.75 -8.74 15.14
C ALA A 366 -11.91 -8.27 14.28
N SER A 367 -12.42 -9.18 13.46
CA SER A 367 -13.63 -9.00 12.69
C SER A 367 -14.62 -10.14 12.96
N LEU A 368 -15.89 -9.88 12.72
CA LEU A 368 -16.97 -10.85 12.80
C LEU A 368 -17.46 -11.14 11.39
N GLU A 369 -17.19 -12.34 10.89
CA GLU A 369 -17.84 -12.85 9.69
C GLU A 369 -19.25 -13.31 10.06
N VAL A 370 -20.27 -12.69 9.49
CA VAL A 370 -21.67 -12.96 9.76
C VAL A 370 -22.31 -13.60 8.54
N ARG A 371 -23.11 -14.64 8.76
CA ARG A 371 -23.91 -15.28 7.71
C ARG A 371 -25.28 -15.69 8.23
N VAL A 372 -26.25 -15.81 7.35
CA VAL A 372 -27.60 -16.24 7.70
C VAL A 372 -27.75 -17.75 7.52
N GLU A 373 -28.19 -18.45 8.57
CA GLU A 373 -28.41 -19.89 8.50
C GLU A 373 -29.53 -20.22 7.50
N GLY A 374 -29.28 -21.15 6.58
CA GLY A 374 -30.24 -21.55 5.55
C GLY A 374 -30.35 -20.62 4.33
N ARG A 375 -29.68 -19.45 4.31
CA ARG A 375 -29.72 -18.50 3.19
C ARG A 375 -28.32 -18.25 2.61
N ALA A 376 -27.98 -19.02 1.58
CA ALA A 376 -26.68 -18.94 0.91
C ALA A 376 -26.45 -17.56 0.25
N GLY A 377 -25.23 -17.03 0.35
CA GLY A 377 -24.86 -15.73 -0.25
C GLY A 377 -25.17 -14.49 0.62
N LEU A 378 -25.96 -14.64 1.69
CA LEU A 378 -26.15 -13.60 2.70
C LEU A 378 -25.00 -13.64 3.71
N THR A 379 -23.99 -12.80 3.48
CA THR A 379 -22.80 -12.70 4.33
C THR A 379 -22.43 -11.24 4.55
N ALA A 380 -22.01 -10.89 5.74
CA ALA A 380 -21.48 -9.57 6.08
C ALA A 380 -20.20 -9.74 6.90
N THR A 381 -19.37 -8.70 6.94
CA THR A 381 -18.22 -8.66 7.85
C THR A 381 -18.35 -7.41 8.69
N VAL A 382 -18.19 -7.57 10.00
CA VAL A 382 -18.30 -6.47 10.95
C VAL A 382 -16.98 -6.31 11.67
N ARG A 383 -16.33 -5.15 11.53
CA ARG A 383 -15.10 -4.86 12.27
C ARG A 383 -15.43 -4.63 13.75
N LEU A 384 -14.68 -5.26 14.65
CA LEU A 384 -14.82 -5.05 16.09
C LEU A 384 -13.78 -4.05 16.56
N ALA A 385 -14.18 -2.79 16.73
CA ALA A 385 -13.30 -1.72 17.19
C ALA A 385 -12.71 -2.03 18.59
N GLY A 386 -11.51 -1.53 18.89
CA GLY A 386 -10.87 -1.68 20.21
C GLY A 386 -10.39 -3.10 20.57
N THR A 387 -10.48 -4.06 19.64
CA THR A 387 -9.93 -5.41 19.80
C THR A 387 -8.42 -5.50 19.59
N GLU A 388 -7.74 -4.43 19.20
CA GLU A 388 -6.26 -4.40 19.13
C GLU A 388 -5.66 -4.46 20.54
N GLN A 389 -4.55 -5.19 20.74
CA GLN A 389 -3.92 -5.32 22.08
C GLN A 389 -3.59 -3.96 22.68
N GLU A 390 -3.05 -3.06 21.84
CA GLU A 390 -2.73 -1.69 22.22
C GLU A 390 -3.95 -0.90 22.67
N SER A 391 -5.18 -1.17 22.18
CA SER A 391 -6.40 -0.39 22.48
C SER A 391 -7.09 -0.73 23.81
N ARG A 392 -6.56 -1.68 24.59
CA ARG A 392 -7.28 -2.33 25.70
C ARG A 392 -7.01 -1.77 27.08
N GLU A 393 -5.91 -1.05 27.27
CA GLU A 393 -5.54 -0.50 28.58
C GLU A 393 -5.87 0.99 28.65
N PRO A 394 -6.56 1.47 29.69
CA PRO A 394 -6.82 2.89 29.83
C PRO A 394 -5.52 3.64 30.17
N VAL A 395 -5.29 4.77 29.53
CA VAL A 395 -4.21 5.70 29.85
C VAL A 395 -4.66 6.57 31.03
N VAL A 396 -3.84 6.65 32.08
CA VAL A 396 -4.11 7.51 33.24
C VAL A 396 -3.75 8.95 32.90
N LEU A 397 -4.74 9.80 32.68
CA LEU A 397 -4.55 11.21 32.34
C LEU A 397 -4.06 12.02 33.55
N SER A 398 -4.64 11.79 34.73
CA SER A 398 -4.26 12.47 35.97
C SER A 398 -4.68 11.66 37.18
N ARG A 399 -3.99 11.85 38.30
CA ARG A 399 -4.37 11.32 39.62
C ARG A 399 -4.61 12.42 40.67
N TRP A 400 -4.65 13.69 40.26
CA TRP A 400 -4.72 14.80 41.20
C TRP A 400 -6.10 14.86 41.86
N GLN A 401 -6.18 14.55 43.16
CA GLN A 401 -7.41 14.34 43.93
C GLN A 401 -8.21 13.11 43.47
N GLU A 402 -8.61 13.08 42.20
CA GLU A 402 -9.39 12.02 41.56
C GLU A 402 -8.65 11.50 40.32
N GLU A 403 -8.65 10.19 40.12
CA GLU A 403 -8.08 9.60 38.91
C GLU A 403 -8.97 9.83 37.69
N ARG A 404 -8.37 10.22 36.57
CA ARG A 404 -9.03 10.31 35.26
C ARG A 404 -8.35 9.43 34.25
N LEU A 405 -9.16 8.70 33.49
CA LEU A 405 -8.73 7.71 32.52
C LEU A 405 -9.21 8.09 31.12
N ALA A 406 -8.41 7.74 30.10
CA ALA A 406 -8.80 7.74 28.70
C ALA A 406 -8.64 6.34 28.10
N SER A 407 -9.64 5.86 27.36
CA SER A 407 -9.66 4.54 26.74
C SER A 407 -10.19 4.62 25.32
N SER A 408 -9.76 3.72 24.43
CA SER A 408 -10.39 3.55 23.11
C SER A 408 -11.78 2.90 23.20
N LEU A 409 -12.12 2.31 24.35
CA LEU A 409 -13.39 1.63 24.60
C LEU A 409 -14.19 2.31 25.74
N PRO A 410 -15.53 2.30 25.68
CA PRO A 410 -16.37 2.82 26.75
C PRO A 410 -16.14 2.06 28.07
N PHE A 411 -16.08 2.80 29.17
CA PHE A 411 -16.08 2.26 30.54
C PHE A 411 -17.10 2.97 31.43
N ALA A 412 -17.36 2.43 32.62
CA ALA A 412 -18.36 2.96 33.54
C ALA A 412 -18.06 4.43 33.91
N GLY A 413 -19.03 5.32 33.66
CA GLY A 413 -18.89 6.76 33.93
C GLY A 413 -18.10 7.55 32.89
N SER A 414 -17.61 6.91 31.83
CA SER A 414 -16.91 7.59 30.73
C SER A 414 -17.84 8.28 29.74
N GLN A 415 -17.36 9.35 29.11
CA GLN A 415 -18.04 10.08 28.03
C GLN A 415 -17.18 10.06 26.75
N PRO A 416 -17.79 10.03 25.55
CA PRO A 416 -17.06 10.05 24.29
C PRO A 416 -16.36 11.41 24.07
N PHE A 417 -15.15 11.37 23.52
CA PHE A 417 -14.27 12.53 23.34
C PHE A 417 -13.24 12.28 22.23
N ARG A 418 -13.36 12.95 21.07
CA ARG A 418 -12.47 12.80 19.88
C ARG A 418 -12.14 11.33 19.51
N GLY A 419 -13.16 10.46 19.56
CA GLY A 419 -13.03 9.02 19.32
C GLY A 419 -12.46 8.19 20.47
N LEU A 420 -12.12 8.80 21.62
CA LEU A 420 -11.81 8.13 22.89
C LEU A 420 -13.00 8.19 23.85
N HIS A 421 -12.91 7.48 24.97
CA HIS A 421 -13.80 7.55 26.11
C HIS A 421 -13.02 8.04 27.33
N VAL A 422 -13.47 9.12 27.96
CA VAL A 422 -12.80 9.77 29.10
C VAL A 422 -13.72 9.80 30.30
N GLY A 423 -13.22 9.42 31.47
CA GLY A 423 -14.04 9.26 32.67
C GLY A 423 -13.23 9.07 33.96
N PRO A 424 -13.92 8.96 35.11
CA PRO A 424 -13.28 8.76 36.41
C PRO A 424 -12.68 7.35 36.54
N GLY A 425 -11.54 7.27 37.22
CA GLY A 425 -10.89 6.03 37.64
C GLY A 425 -11.22 5.65 39.08
N ALA A 426 -10.62 4.56 39.58
CA ALA A 426 -10.84 4.08 40.95
C ALA A 426 -9.83 4.64 41.97
N GLY A 427 -8.77 5.30 41.51
CA GLY A 427 -7.71 5.87 42.34
C GLY A 427 -7.80 7.38 42.57
N GLY A 428 -6.77 7.91 43.24
CA GLY A 428 -6.58 9.33 43.49
C GLY A 428 -5.42 9.54 44.45
N VAL A 429 -4.60 10.56 44.20
CA VAL A 429 -3.49 10.94 45.07
C VAL A 429 -3.79 12.31 45.68
N SER A 430 -3.49 12.43 46.96
CA SER A 430 -3.51 13.69 47.69
C SER A 430 -2.57 14.71 47.01
N ALA A 431 -3.15 15.69 46.31
CA ALA A 431 -2.44 16.71 45.56
C ALA A 431 -2.66 18.12 46.14
N PRO A 432 -1.67 19.02 46.14
CA PRO A 432 -1.81 20.41 46.60
C PRO A 432 -2.53 21.31 45.58
N LEU A 433 -2.80 20.81 44.37
CA LEU A 433 -3.54 21.47 43.31
C LEU A 433 -4.69 20.57 42.84
N ARG A 434 -5.77 21.20 42.37
CA ARG A 434 -6.86 20.54 41.65
C ARG A 434 -7.13 21.24 40.32
N ILE A 435 -7.52 20.48 39.31
CA ILE A 435 -8.04 21.03 38.05
C ILE A 435 -9.50 21.39 38.28
N VAL A 436 -9.84 22.68 38.12
CA VAL A 436 -11.19 23.20 38.36
C VAL A 436 -11.98 23.27 37.06
N GLU A 437 -11.36 23.77 36.00
CA GLU A 437 -12.02 24.01 34.71
C GLU A 437 -11.04 23.79 33.57
N VAL A 438 -11.55 23.24 32.47
CA VAL A 438 -10.80 23.07 31.21
C VAL A 438 -11.68 23.63 30.10
N THR A 439 -11.16 24.61 29.38
CA THR A 439 -11.80 25.22 28.20
C THR A 439 -10.88 25.06 26.99
N ARG A 440 -11.32 25.52 25.81
CA ARG A 440 -10.51 25.48 24.60
C ARG A 440 -9.29 26.38 24.58
N GLU A 441 -9.25 27.40 25.44
CA GLU A 441 -8.15 28.37 25.48
C GLU A 441 -7.33 28.26 26.77
N ARG A 442 -7.90 27.69 27.84
CA ARG A 442 -7.29 27.69 29.17
C ARG A 442 -7.67 26.51 30.06
N VAL A 443 -6.76 26.15 30.96
CA VAL A 443 -6.95 25.31 32.14
C VAL A 443 -6.88 26.18 33.39
N LEU A 444 -7.84 26.01 34.29
CA LEU A 444 -7.88 26.65 35.60
C LEU A 444 -7.51 25.64 36.68
N LEU A 445 -6.43 25.93 37.41
CA LEU A 445 -6.01 25.17 38.59
C LEU A 445 -6.35 25.94 39.86
N GLU A 446 -6.59 25.24 40.96
CA GLU A 446 -6.80 25.86 42.28
C GLU A 446 -5.96 25.14 43.34
N LEU A 447 -5.29 25.92 44.20
CA LEU A 447 -4.58 25.39 45.36
C LEU A 447 -5.57 24.85 46.38
N THR A 448 -5.36 23.61 46.83
CA THR A 448 -6.15 22.99 47.89
C THR A 448 -5.45 23.06 49.25
N ARG A 449 -4.15 23.37 49.27
CA ARG A 449 -3.29 23.39 50.46
C ARG A 449 -2.29 24.56 50.44
N PRO A 450 -1.78 25.00 51.60
CA PRO A 450 -0.82 26.10 51.67
C PRO A 450 0.53 25.71 51.06
N VAL A 451 0.94 26.45 50.03
CA VAL A 451 2.22 26.25 49.32
C VAL A 451 3.16 27.39 49.70
N HIS A 452 4.32 27.04 50.26
CA HIS A 452 5.35 28.03 50.56
C HIS A 452 5.94 28.59 49.27
N ARG A 453 6.28 27.70 48.32
CA ARG A 453 6.82 28.05 47.02
C ARG A 453 6.60 26.91 46.03
N GLY A 454 6.40 27.20 44.74
CA GLY A 454 6.17 26.16 43.73
C GLY A 454 6.22 26.69 42.31
N GLN A 455 6.10 25.80 41.34
CA GLN A 455 6.05 26.13 39.92
C GLN A 455 5.12 25.14 39.19
N VAL A 456 4.30 25.69 38.29
CA VAL A 456 3.49 24.93 37.35
C VAL A 456 3.99 25.18 35.94
N VAL A 457 4.16 24.12 35.17
CA VAL A 457 4.56 24.17 33.76
C VAL A 457 3.44 23.54 32.94
N ALA A 458 2.94 24.27 31.95
CA ALA A 458 2.03 23.74 30.94
C ALA A 458 2.78 23.62 29.61
N VAL A 459 2.72 22.45 28.99
CA VAL A 459 3.33 22.15 27.70
C VAL A 459 2.22 21.77 26.73
N VAL A 460 2.06 22.57 25.68
CA VAL A 460 1.23 22.23 24.52
C VAL A 460 2.14 21.59 23.49
N PRO A 461 2.01 20.28 23.19
CA PRO A 461 3.00 19.63 22.34
C PRO A 461 3.00 20.22 20.93
N GLY A 462 4.20 20.46 20.39
CA GLY A 462 4.39 21.08 19.07
C GLY A 462 4.12 22.59 18.97
N LEU A 463 3.70 23.26 20.04
CA LEU A 463 3.38 24.70 20.03
C LEU A 463 4.22 25.49 21.04
N GLU A 464 3.82 25.45 22.32
CA GLU A 464 4.22 26.47 23.28
C GLU A 464 4.39 25.87 24.69
N ARG A 465 5.25 26.51 25.50
CA ARG A 465 5.49 26.17 26.90
C ARG A 465 5.23 27.39 27.77
N PHE A 466 4.49 27.19 28.86
CA PHE A 466 4.12 28.24 29.80
C PHE A 466 4.51 27.85 31.22
N GLU A 467 5.01 28.82 31.99
CA GLU A 467 5.44 28.61 33.37
C GLU A 467 4.77 29.63 34.28
N VAL A 468 4.21 29.15 35.39
CA VAL A 468 3.57 29.99 36.40
C VAL A 468 4.21 29.70 37.76
N PRO A 469 4.98 30.64 38.33
CA PRO A 469 5.53 30.49 39.67
C PRO A 469 4.45 30.72 40.74
N ILE A 470 4.58 30.03 41.87
CA ILE A 470 3.73 30.17 43.05
C ILE A 470 4.62 30.59 44.23
N THR A 471 4.34 31.73 44.86
CA THR A 471 5.05 32.17 46.07
C THR A 471 4.04 32.50 47.16
N GLY A 472 4.10 31.82 48.30
CA GLY A 472 3.19 32.04 49.43
C GLY A 472 1.71 31.79 49.12
N GLY A 473 1.40 30.75 48.34
CA GLY A 473 0.04 30.42 47.92
C GLY A 473 -0.83 29.87 49.06
N VAL A 474 -2.04 30.39 49.19
CA VAL A 474 -3.05 29.91 50.15
C VAL A 474 -4.11 29.07 49.45
N PRO A 475 -4.80 28.15 50.16
CA PRO A 475 -5.93 27.43 49.60
C PRO A 475 -6.95 28.38 48.96
N GLY A 476 -7.43 28.04 47.76
CA GLY A 476 -8.34 28.86 46.95
C GLY A 476 -7.66 29.78 45.93
N LEU A 477 -6.33 29.93 45.94
CA LEU A 477 -5.61 30.64 44.87
C LEU A 477 -5.81 29.90 43.53
N ARG A 478 -6.24 30.64 42.51
CA ARG A 478 -6.47 30.12 41.16
C ARG A 478 -5.36 30.51 40.20
N LEU A 479 -4.92 29.56 39.38
CA LEU A 479 -3.89 29.73 38.38
C LEU A 479 -4.48 29.40 37.01
N GLU A 480 -4.35 30.34 36.07
CA GLU A 480 -4.85 30.20 34.71
C GLU A 480 -3.67 29.91 33.77
N LEU A 481 -3.74 28.79 33.06
CA LEU A 481 -2.74 28.33 32.11
C LEU A 481 -3.40 28.16 30.75
N PRO A 482 -2.74 28.42 29.62
CA PRO A 482 -3.32 28.18 28.32
C PRO A 482 -3.51 26.68 28.06
N ALA A 483 -4.57 26.35 27.35
CA ALA A 483 -4.88 25.01 26.85
C ALA A 483 -5.13 25.15 25.36
N ARG A 484 -4.31 24.54 24.50
CA ARG A 484 -4.47 24.59 23.04
C ARG A 484 -4.10 23.25 22.44
N GLY A 485 -4.62 22.95 21.24
CA GLY A 485 -4.34 21.70 20.55
C GLY A 485 -5.07 20.47 21.13
N PRO A 486 -4.64 19.25 20.75
CA PRO A 486 -5.38 18.04 21.09
C PRO A 486 -5.35 17.72 22.59
N TRP A 487 -4.27 18.07 23.27
CA TRP A 487 -4.10 17.91 24.71
C TRP A 487 -2.97 18.81 25.24
N THR A 488 -2.90 18.99 26.55
CA THR A 488 -1.88 19.81 27.23
C THR A 488 -1.32 19.04 28.43
N LEU A 489 0.01 18.91 28.51
CA LEU A 489 0.68 18.31 29.64
C LEU A 489 0.93 19.37 30.72
N LEU A 490 0.43 19.13 31.92
CA LEU A 490 0.73 19.91 33.11
C LEU A 490 1.76 19.16 33.95
N MET A 491 2.80 19.86 34.37
CA MET A 491 3.79 19.39 35.32
C MET A 491 3.89 20.37 36.48
N VAL A 492 3.94 19.84 37.69
CA VAL A 492 3.91 20.64 38.91
C VAL A 492 5.00 20.15 39.85
N GLY A 493 5.71 21.11 40.44
CA GLY A 493 6.51 20.87 41.64
C GLY A 493 6.23 21.97 42.66
N VAL A 494 5.83 21.58 43.88
CA VAL A 494 5.57 22.52 44.96
C VAL A 494 6.20 22.09 46.28
N LEU A 495 6.50 23.10 47.11
CA LEU A 495 6.96 22.96 48.48
C LEU A 495 5.80 23.35 49.41
N GLU A 496 5.13 22.33 49.95
CA GLU A 496 4.01 22.48 50.87
C GLU A 496 4.50 22.83 52.28
N ARG A 497 3.74 23.66 53.00
CA ARG A 497 4.00 23.96 54.40
C ARG A 497 3.11 23.09 55.29
N SER A 498 3.71 22.10 55.97
CA SER A 498 3.03 21.23 56.94
C SER A 498 3.39 21.59 58.38
N GLU A 499 2.62 21.09 59.36
CA GLU A 499 2.92 21.23 60.80
C GLU A 499 4.28 20.62 61.19
N ALA A 500 4.80 19.67 60.40
CA ALA A 500 6.08 19.00 60.61
C ALA A 500 7.26 19.62 59.81
N GLY A 501 7.03 20.72 59.07
CA GLY A 501 8.04 21.36 58.20
C GLY A 501 7.62 21.44 56.73
N LEU A 502 8.58 21.78 55.86
CA LEU A 502 8.38 21.88 54.42
C LEU A 502 8.45 20.49 53.77
N ARG A 503 7.50 20.18 52.88
CA ARG A 503 7.44 18.90 52.13
C ARG A 503 7.41 19.13 50.64
N CYS A 504 8.11 18.29 49.89
CA CYS A 504 8.14 18.34 48.43
C CYS A 504 7.01 17.49 47.84
N TRP A 505 6.31 18.03 46.84
CA TRP A 505 5.31 17.30 46.08
C TRP A 505 5.48 17.56 44.59
N GLU A 506 5.42 16.49 43.81
CA GLU A 506 5.45 16.53 42.35
C GLU A 506 4.23 15.83 41.77
N GLY A 507 3.76 16.33 40.62
CA GLY A 507 2.72 15.64 39.89
C GLY A 507 2.60 16.09 38.44
N ARG A 508 1.93 15.26 37.64
CA ARG A 508 1.57 15.57 36.26
C ARG A 508 0.11 15.30 35.95
N ALA A 509 -0.40 15.99 34.94
CA ALA A 509 -1.74 15.77 34.41
C ALA A 509 -1.77 16.07 32.90
N ALA A 510 -2.29 15.14 32.11
CA ALA A 510 -2.72 15.43 30.75
C ALA A 510 -4.14 15.99 30.77
N VAL A 511 -4.34 17.14 30.14
CA VAL A 511 -5.63 17.82 30.06
C VAL A 511 -6.08 17.86 28.62
N LEU A 512 -7.34 17.49 28.38
CA LEU A 512 -7.95 17.41 27.06
C LEU A 512 -8.94 18.58 26.87
N PRO A 513 -8.62 19.61 26.07
CA PRO A 513 -9.55 20.72 25.80
C PRO A 513 -10.78 20.26 24.99
N PRO A 514 -11.98 20.82 25.21
CA PRO A 514 -13.20 20.42 24.50
C PRO A 514 -13.06 20.43 22.96
N SER A 515 -13.54 19.38 22.27
CA SER A 515 -13.50 19.24 20.80
C SER A 515 -14.21 20.36 20.05
N LEU A 516 -13.84 20.61 18.78
CA LEU A 516 -14.54 21.47 17.83
C LEU A 516 -16.06 21.19 17.78
N PRO A 517 -16.93 22.22 17.64
CA PRO A 517 -18.34 21.97 17.43
C PRO A 517 -18.51 21.50 15.98
N LEU A 518 -19.23 20.40 15.78
CA LEU A 518 -19.60 19.92 14.47
C LEU A 518 -20.99 19.29 14.54
N GLU A 519 -21.92 19.86 13.80
CA GLU A 519 -23.23 19.31 13.56
C GLU A 519 -23.34 18.90 12.10
N LEU A 520 -23.87 17.70 11.88
CA LEU A 520 -24.19 17.16 10.57
C LEU A 520 -25.69 16.92 10.52
N ASP A 521 -26.35 17.59 9.58
CA ASP A 521 -27.77 17.42 9.28
C ASP A 521 -27.89 16.64 7.97
N VAL A 522 -28.45 15.42 8.07
CA VAL A 522 -28.70 14.51 6.95
C VAL A 522 -30.16 14.10 6.99
N PRO A 523 -30.89 14.17 5.87
CA PRO A 523 -32.25 13.66 5.84
C PRO A 523 -32.25 12.15 6.13
N PRO A 524 -33.18 11.65 6.95
CA PRO A 524 -33.20 10.24 7.34
C PRO A 524 -33.52 9.30 6.17
N THR A 525 -34.23 9.81 5.16
CA THR A 525 -34.68 9.05 3.99
C THR A 525 -34.57 9.85 2.70
N ALA A 526 -34.36 9.17 1.58
CA ALA A 526 -34.41 9.72 0.22
C ALA A 526 -34.93 8.66 -0.76
N ARG A 527 -35.46 9.06 -1.91
CA ARG A 527 -35.81 8.14 -3.01
C ARG A 527 -34.70 8.11 -4.05
N PRO A 528 -34.55 7.02 -4.82
CA PRO A 528 -33.63 6.97 -5.95
C PRO A 528 -33.74 8.18 -6.89
N GLY A 529 -32.63 8.86 -7.13
CA GLY A 529 -32.55 10.04 -8.00
C GLY A 529 -32.87 11.39 -7.34
N ASP A 530 -33.38 11.39 -6.10
CA ASP A 530 -33.61 12.61 -5.32
C ASP A 530 -32.29 13.38 -5.13
N ALA A 531 -32.37 14.71 -5.13
CA ALA A 531 -31.27 15.55 -4.68
C ALA A 531 -31.26 15.57 -3.15
N VAL A 532 -30.18 15.07 -2.56
CA VAL A 532 -29.97 15.03 -1.11
C VAL A 532 -29.00 16.14 -0.74
N ALA A 533 -29.44 17.02 0.15
CA ALA A 533 -28.63 18.10 0.70
C ALA A 533 -28.10 17.70 2.08
N LEU A 534 -26.79 17.80 2.27
CA LEU A 534 -26.10 17.67 3.56
C LEU A 534 -25.77 19.07 4.05
N ALA A 535 -26.11 19.39 5.30
CA ALA A 535 -25.71 20.65 5.92
C ALA A 535 -24.75 20.39 7.08
N LEU A 536 -23.60 21.05 7.01
CA LEU A 536 -22.57 21.05 8.04
C LEU A 536 -22.61 22.38 8.78
N ARG A 537 -22.55 22.34 10.11
CA ARG A 537 -22.33 23.53 10.95
C ARG A 537 -21.17 23.29 11.89
N GLY A 538 -20.22 24.20 11.95
CA GLY A 538 -19.05 24.06 12.82
C GLY A 538 -18.26 25.35 12.95
N SER A 539 -16.96 25.23 13.21
CA SER A 539 -16.09 26.41 13.37
C SER A 539 -15.75 27.03 12.01
N PRO A 540 -15.91 28.36 11.83
CA PRO A 540 -15.54 29.05 10.58
C PRO A 540 -14.10 28.74 10.15
N GLY A 541 -13.90 28.51 8.85
CA GLY A 541 -12.59 28.20 8.26
C GLY A 541 -12.07 26.78 8.52
N ALA A 542 -12.84 25.91 9.20
CA ALA A 542 -12.47 24.50 9.34
C ALA A 542 -12.56 23.77 8.00
N SER A 543 -11.58 22.90 7.75
CA SER A 543 -11.57 22.00 6.60
C SER A 543 -12.30 20.71 6.94
N VAL A 544 -13.23 20.29 6.09
CA VAL A 544 -14.14 19.18 6.34
C VAL A 544 -14.07 18.18 5.19
N TRP A 545 -13.57 16.98 5.47
CA TRP A 545 -13.69 15.84 4.57
C TRP A 545 -15.04 15.15 4.78
N VAL A 546 -15.75 14.86 3.68
CA VAL A 546 -17.04 14.17 3.69
C VAL A 546 -17.01 13.01 2.71
N SER A 547 -17.47 11.85 3.14
CA SER A 547 -17.68 10.67 2.29
C SER A 547 -19.09 10.10 2.48
N VAL A 548 -19.78 9.84 1.38
CA VAL A 548 -21.09 9.18 1.33
C VAL A 548 -20.94 7.88 0.55
N ARG A 549 -21.14 6.74 1.20
CA ARG A 549 -20.91 5.42 0.62
C ARG A 549 -22.03 4.42 0.92
N ASP A 550 -22.10 3.34 0.15
CA ASP A 550 -22.94 2.18 0.47
C ASP A 550 -22.48 1.55 1.79
N ALA A 551 -23.40 1.39 2.75
CA ALA A 551 -23.11 0.86 4.08
C ALA A 551 -22.62 -0.61 4.07
N ARG A 552 -22.78 -1.34 2.95
CA ARG A 552 -22.25 -2.71 2.77
C ARG A 552 -20.72 -2.73 2.67
N LEU A 553 -20.08 -1.60 2.35
CA LEU A 553 -18.63 -1.48 2.25
C LEU A 553 -18.05 -0.92 3.54
N THR A 554 -17.23 -1.73 4.21
CA THR A 554 -16.59 -1.33 5.47
C THR A 554 -15.44 -0.35 5.24
N ALA A 555 -15.30 0.61 6.15
CA ALA A 555 -14.14 1.47 6.27
C ALA A 555 -13.84 1.74 7.74
N ARG A 556 -12.55 1.93 8.05
CA ARG A 556 -12.14 2.50 9.34
C ARG A 556 -12.49 3.98 9.37
N ALA A 557 -13.18 4.43 10.42
CA ALA A 557 -13.52 5.85 10.53
C ALA A 557 -12.22 6.68 10.69
N PRO A 558 -12.08 7.83 10.01
CA PRO A 558 -10.90 8.67 10.19
C PRO A 558 -10.71 9.11 11.65
N GLY A 559 -11.80 9.34 12.39
CA GLY A 559 -11.78 9.65 13.81
C GLY A 559 -11.24 8.51 14.69
N GLU A 560 -11.54 7.25 14.37
CA GLU A 560 -10.98 6.09 15.08
C GLU A 560 -9.46 5.99 14.89
N VAL A 561 -8.97 6.28 13.67
CA VAL A 561 -7.53 6.34 13.37
C VAL A 561 -6.88 7.48 14.17
N ALA A 562 -7.53 8.64 14.21
CA ALA A 562 -7.10 9.80 14.98
C ALA A 562 -7.00 9.50 16.48
N ALA A 563 -8.02 8.87 17.04
CA ALA A 563 -8.13 8.54 18.45
C ALA A 563 -7.05 7.53 18.87
N ALA A 564 -6.81 6.50 18.06
CA ALA A 564 -5.74 5.54 18.30
C ALA A 564 -4.36 6.21 18.32
N ALA A 565 -4.10 7.14 17.38
CA ALA A 565 -2.85 7.90 17.34
C ALA A 565 -2.70 8.82 18.58
N LEU A 566 -3.76 9.53 18.97
CA LEU A 566 -3.78 10.40 20.15
C LEU A 566 -3.53 9.60 21.45
N ARG A 567 -4.20 8.45 21.61
CA ARG A 567 -4.03 7.62 22.80
C ARG A 567 -2.59 7.10 22.90
N LYS A 568 -2.00 6.65 21.79
CA LYS A 568 -0.62 6.20 21.76
C LYS A 568 0.34 7.30 22.19
N ASP A 569 0.16 8.52 21.67
CA ASP A 569 0.97 9.69 22.04
C ASP A 569 0.85 10.05 23.53
N LEU A 570 -0.36 9.97 24.09
CA LEU A 570 -0.60 10.14 25.53
C LEU A 570 0.10 9.05 26.35
N ASP A 571 0.02 7.79 25.93
CA ASP A 571 0.62 6.65 26.62
C ASP A 571 2.15 6.75 26.62
N ASP A 572 2.74 6.96 25.44
CA ASP A 572 4.19 7.13 25.25
C ASP A 572 4.72 8.32 26.07
N THR A 573 3.96 9.42 26.16
CA THR A 573 4.38 10.60 26.93
C THR A 573 4.24 10.42 28.44
N LEU A 574 3.17 9.79 28.89
CA LEU A 574 2.86 9.67 30.32
C LEU A 574 3.59 8.50 30.98
N ALA A 575 4.09 7.56 30.18
CA ALA A 575 4.94 6.46 30.60
C ALA A 575 6.18 6.97 31.36
N GLY A 576 6.45 6.38 32.53
CA GLY A 576 7.64 6.71 33.34
C GLY A 576 7.52 7.95 34.24
N LEU A 577 6.50 8.80 34.10
CA LEU A 577 6.24 9.90 35.04
C LEU A 577 5.65 9.34 36.37
N ARG A 578 5.79 10.04 37.52
CA ARG A 578 5.21 9.64 38.83
C ARG A 578 4.53 10.84 39.52
N ASP A 579 3.56 10.57 40.41
CA ASP A 579 2.88 11.58 41.25
C ASP A 579 3.11 11.25 42.73
N GLY A 580 3.49 12.22 43.56
CA GLY A 580 3.67 12.02 45.01
C GLY A 580 4.90 12.71 45.63
N GLU A 581 5.26 12.25 46.83
CA GLU A 581 6.51 12.66 47.52
C GLU A 581 7.71 11.90 46.89
N PRO A 582 8.81 12.57 46.50
CA PRO A 582 9.98 11.90 45.91
C PRO A 582 10.72 10.99 46.90
N ASP A 583 11.23 9.84 46.43
CA ASP A 583 11.84 8.78 47.26
C ASP A 583 13.25 9.07 47.83
N ALA A 584 13.94 10.18 47.47
CA ALA A 584 15.35 10.39 47.84
C ALA A 584 15.70 11.79 48.40
N ILE A 585 16.41 11.82 49.54
CA ILE A 585 17.25 12.95 50.00
C ILE A 585 18.56 12.88 49.21
N LEU A 586 18.72 13.75 48.21
CA LEU A 586 19.82 13.66 47.25
C LEU A 586 21.05 14.46 47.69
N GLY A 587 22.07 13.72 48.10
CA GLY A 587 23.46 14.15 48.09
C GLY A 587 24.11 13.74 46.76
N ASP A 588 24.93 14.67 46.24
CA ASP A 588 25.85 14.51 45.11
C ASP A 588 25.26 14.34 43.71
N LEU A 589 24.81 15.45 43.09
CA LEU A 589 24.56 15.51 41.64
C LEU A 589 24.86 16.90 41.05
N PHE A 590 25.77 16.93 40.09
CA PHE A 590 25.97 18.01 39.12
C PHE A 590 25.85 17.36 37.73
N PRO A 591 25.16 17.96 36.74
CA PRO A 591 25.85 18.90 35.84
C PRO A 591 25.00 20.09 35.35
N ARG A 592 25.71 21.11 34.84
CA ARG A 592 25.21 22.47 34.53
C ARG A 592 24.65 22.62 33.12
N ARG A 593 23.42 23.14 33.06
CA ARG A 593 22.87 24.27 32.26
C ARG A 593 23.10 24.40 30.75
N ARG A 594 21.96 24.52 30.05
CA ARG A 594 21.74 25.31 28.83
C ARG A 594 21.77 26.82 29.09
N ARG A 595 21.89 27.60 28.00
CA ARG A 595 21.12 28.86 27.82
C ARG A 595 20.78 29.10 26.35
N SER A 596 19.54 29.51 26.13
CA SER A 596 18.90 29.92 24.87
C SER A 596 18.80 31.45 24.75
N ARG A 597 18.70 31.99 23.51
CA ARG A 597 17.65 32.97 23.08
C ARG A 597 17.78 33.47 21.60
N VAL A 598 16.71 33.22 20.83
CA VAL A 598 15.86 33.95 19.84
C VAL A 598 16.15 35.48 19.56
N LEU A 599 15.91 36.17 18.40
CA LEU A 599 14.74 36.35 17.46
C LEU A 599 15.09 37.14 16.14
N MET A 600 14.23 37.00 15.10
CA MET A 600 13.80 37.92 13.98
C MET A 600 14.74 38.22 12.76
N ASP A 601 14.34 38.44 11.48
CA ASP A 601 13.04 38.47 10.73
C ASP A 601 13.23 38.45 9.18
N GLU A 602 12.25 37.85 8.48
CA GLU A 602 11.49 38.19 7.24
C GLU A 602 12.01 38.43 5.78
N ILE A 603 11.40 37.65 4.85
CA ILE A 603 10.56 37.93 3.63
C ILE A 603 11.15 38.62 2.35
N ILE A 604 10.88 38.02 1.15
CA ILE A 604 10.09 38.56 0.00
C ILE A 604 9.93 37.52 -1.14
N VAL A 605 8.70 37.51 -1.69
CA VAL A 605 8.07 36.69 -2.74
C VAL A 605 8.12 37.37 -4.13
N GLY A 606 8.00 36.58 -5.20
CA GLY A 606 7.43 36.98 -6.51
C GLY A 606 7.61 35.83 -7.53
N ALA A 607 6.62 35.04 -7.96
CA ALA A 607 5.34 35.33 -8.63
C ALA A 607 5.57 36.11 -9.96
N VAL A 608 4.98 35.79 -11.13
CA VAL A 608 3.60 35.33 -11.38
C VAL A 608 3.36 35.12 -12.92
N LEU A 609 2.42 34.20 -13.26
CA LEU A 609 1.45 34.19 -14.41
C LEU A 609 1.95 34.00 -15.88
N ASP A 610 1.17 33.52 -16.86
CA ASP A 610 -0.21 33.02 -16.94
C ASP A 610 -0.49 32.27 -18.27
N THR A 611 -1.58 31.51 -18.26
CA THR A 611 -2.50 31.17 -19.38
C THR A 611 -2.03 30.36 -20.61
N ALA A 612 -2.64 29.18 -20.79
CA ALA A 612 -3.53 28.94 -21.95
C ALA A 612 -4.47 27.77 -21.66
N ALA A 613 -5.76 28.08 -21.58
CA ALA A 613 -6.85 27.12 -21.64
C ALA A 613 -6.89 26.43 -23.02
N GLY A 614 -7.17 25.13 -23.03
CA GLY A 614 -7.41 24.34 -24.24
C GLY A 614 -8.40 23.23 -23.91
N ASP A 615 -9.48 23.20 -24.67
CA ASP A 615 -10.74 22.49 -24.45
C ASP A 615 -10.65 21.00 -24.09
N ARG A 616 -11.51 20.58 -23.17
CA ARG A 616 -11.87 19.18 -22.93
C ARG A 616 -12.71 18.69 -24.10
N SER A 617 -12.16 17.79 -24.92
CA SER A 617 -12.96 16.97 -25.84
C SER A 617 -13.28 15.65 -25.14
N GLU A 618 -14.53 15.51 -24.69
CA GLU A 618 -15.15 14.25 -24.29
C GLU A 618 -15.04 13.23 -25.45
N ALA A 619 -14.32 12.12 -25.22
CA ALA A 619 -14.37 10.97 -26.10
C ALA A 619 -15.45 10.02 -25.58
N ALA A 620 -16.48 9.80 -26.40
CA ALA A 620 -17.64 8.98 -26.08
C ALA A 620 -17.25 7.57 -25.60
N ALA A 621 -17.81 7.21 -24.44
CA ALA A 621 -17.68 5.90 -23.82
C ALA A 621 -18.19 4.77 -24.73
N PRO A 622 -17.57 3.58 -24.69
CA PRO A 622 -18.14 2.36 -25.27
C PRO A 622 -19.50 2.04 -24.60
N PRO A 623 -20.41 1.30 -25.28
CA PRO A 623 -21.75 1.04 -24.78
C PRO A 623 -21.68 0.36 -23.41
N ALA A 624 -22.32 0.99 -22.43
CA ALA A 624 -22.33 0.58 -21.03
C ALA A 624 -22.85 -0.86 -20.89
N LEU A 625 -21.99 -1.75 -20.37
CA LEU A 625 -22.43 -2.85 -19.53
C LEU A 625 -23.23 -2.21 -18.38
N ALA A 626 -24.40 -2.77 -18.05
CA ALA A 626 -25.34 -2.20 -17.07
C ALA A 626 -24.59 -1.60 -15.87
N GLU A 627 -24.67 -0.27 -15.71
CA GLU A 627 -23.93 0.47 -14.69
C GLU A 627 -24.34 -0.03 -13.30
N GLU A 628 -23.44 -0.74 -12.62
CA GLU A 628 -23.58 -0.99 -11.18
C GLU A 628 -23.60 0.37 -10.45
N PRO A 629 -24.49 0.59 -9.47
CA PRO A 629 -24.56 1.84 -8.75
C PRO A 629 -23.20 2.13 -8.09
N PRO A 630 -22.73 3.40 -8.08
CA PRO A 630 -21.41 3.72 -7.56
C PRO A 630 -21.36 3.42 -6.06
N ALA A 631 -20.35 2.64 -5.67
CA ALA A 631 -20.07 2.28 -4.27
C ALA A 631 -19.88 3.50 -3.34
N VAL A 632 -19.43 4.63 -3.90
CA VAL A 632 -19.24 5.90 -3.21
C VAL A 632 -19.86 7.00 -4.05
N VAL A 633 -20.83 7.69 -3.47
CA VAL A 633 -21.69 8.66 -4.15
C VAL A 633 -21.12 10.07 -4.07
N LEU A 634 -20.44 10.39 -2.96
CA LEU A 634 -19.80 11.68 -2.72
C LEU A 634 -18.52 11.45 -1.94
N CYS A 635 -17.42 12.10 -2.33
CA CYS A 635 -16.21 12.18 -1.51
C CYS A 635 -15.45 13.44 -1.88
N GLN A 636 -15.32 14.37 -0.93
CA GLN A 636 -14.67 15.66 -1.16
C GLN A 636 -14.23 16.33 0.15
N VAL A 637 -13.39 17.35 0.03
CA VAL A 637 -13.02 18.27 1.12
C VAL A 637 -13.65 19.63 0.83
N VAL A 638 -14.27 20.23 1.84
CA VAL A 638 -14.84 21.58 1.79
C VAL A 638 -14.40 22.41 2.99
N THR A 639 -14.38 23.72 2.84
CA THR A 639 -14.09 24.64 3.95
C THR A 639 -15.38 25.28 4.43
N LEU A 640 -15.58 25.34 5.75
CA LEU A 640 -16.72 26.06 6.34
C LEU A 640 -16.56 27.58 6.13
N ASP A 641 -17.64 28.23 5.72
CA ASP A 641 -17.66 29.68 5.46
C ASP A 641 -17.48 30.52 6.74
N ALA A 642 -17.60 31.86 6.61
CA ALA A 642 -17.44 32.79 7.73
C ALA A 642 -18.51 32.58 8.82
N GLU A 643 -19.67 32.04 8.46
CA GLU A 643 -20.77 31.67 9.35
C GLU A 643 -20.62 30.24 9.90
N GLY A 644 -19.58 29.50 9.49
CA GLY A 644 -19.32 28.13 9.92
C GLY A 644 -20.20 27.10 9.21
N LEU A 645 -20.71 27.40 8.03
CA LEU A 645 -21.63 26.57 7.26
C LEU A 645 -20.98 25.99 6.00
N ALA A 646 -21.41 24.78 5.64
CA ALA A 646 -21.20 24.24 4.29
C ALA A 646 -22.40 23.39 3.88
N ARG A 647 -22.73 23.42 2.59
CA ARG A 647 -23.79 22.58 2.00
C ARG A 647 -23.21 21.74 0.88
N LEU A 648 -23.57 20.46 0.87
CA LEU A 648 -23.12 19.50 -0.12
C LEU A 648 -24.33 18.79 -0.68
N ASP A 649 -24.46 18.79 -2.00
CA ASP A 649 -25.55 18.11 -2.69
C ASP A 649 -25.03 16.88 -3.43
N PHE A 650 -25.79 15.80 -3.38
CA PHE A 650 -25.56 14.62 -4.21
C PHE A 650 -26.88 14.02 -4.66
N ARG A 651 -26.86 13.19 -5.71
CA ARG A 651 -28.04 12.44 -6.14
C ARG A 651 -28.07 11.08 -5.47
N ALA A 652 -29.19 10.74 -4.84
CA ALA A 652 -29.40 9.43 -4.27
C ALA A 652 -29.24 8.35 -5.37
N PRO A 653 -28.38 7.33 -5.18
CA PRO A 653 -28.14 6.29 -6.16
C PRO A 653 -29.39 5.43 -6.39
N ARG A 654 -29.45 4.73 -7.53
CA ARG A 654 -30.52 3.78 -7.86
C ARG A 654 -30.35 2.45 -7.13
N LEU A 655 -30.36 2.50 -5.80
CA LEU A 655 -30.28 1.35 -4.90
C LEU A 655 -31.35 1.45 -3.81
N ARG A 656 -31.77 0.32 -3.22
CA ARG A 656 -32.51 0.28 -1.96
C ARG A 656 -31.55 -0.16 -0.86
N GLY A 657 -31.40 0.65 0.18
CA GLY A 657 -30.45 0.34 1.25
C GLY A 657 -29.92 1.59 1.96
N ARG A 658 -29.00 1.36 2.90
CA ARG A 658 -28.42 2.41 3.72
C ARG A 658 -27.15 2.99 3.11
N LEU A 659 -27.05 4.31 3.12
CA LEU A 659 -25.82 5.06 2.88
C LEU A 659 -25.23 5.51 4.22
N GLU A 660 -23.92 5.34 4.38
CA GLU A 660 -23.16 5.94 5.49
C GLU A 660 -22.56 7.27 5.06
N VAL A 661 -22.64 8.26 5.95
CA VAL A 661 -22.01 9.57 5.80
C VAL A 661 -20.94 9.70 6.86
N ASP A 662 -19.67 9.66 6.48
CA ASP A 662 -18.53 9.93 7.34
C ASP A 662 -18.05 11.37 7.15
N VAL A 663 -17.80 12.06 8.25
CA VAL A 663 -17.29 13.43 8.24
C VAL A 663 -16.12 13.57 9.20
N LEU A 664 -15.03 14.18 8.73
CA LEU A 664 -13.89 14.60 9.55
C LEU A 664 -13.68 16.10 9.33
N ALA A 665 -13.82 16.90 10.39
CA ALA A 665 -13.50 18.32 10.39
C ALA A 665 -12.19 18.58 11.13
N ALA A 666 -11.37 19.48 10.59
CA ALA A 666 -10.08 19.88 11.13
C ALA A 666 -9.92 21.40 11.12
N LEU A 667 -9.37 21.95 12.20
CA LEU A 667 -9.02 23.37 12.32
C LEU A 667 -7.75 23.51 13.15
N GLY A 668 -6.65 23.92 12.51
CA GLY A 668 -5.33 23.91 13.14
C GLY A 668 -4.95 22.51 13.63
N LEU A 669 -4.57 22.38 14.91
CA LEU A 669 -4.22 21.08 15.53
C LEU A 669 -5.42 20.28 16.05
N ASP A 670 -6.64 20.82 15.96
CA ASP A 670 -7.86 20.19 16.49
C ASP A 670 -8.64 19.48 15.38
N TRP A 671 -9.33 18.40 15.74
CA TRP A 671 -10.22 17.65 14.86
C TRP A 671 -11.45 17.14 15.60
N VAL A 672 -12.49 16.89 14.83
CA VAL A 672 -13.70 16.21 15.29
C VAL A 672 -14.28 15.42 14.12
N ASP A 673 -14.80 14.24 14.41
CA ASP A 673 -15.52 13.42 13.44
C ASP A 673 -16.98 13.24 13.84
N THR A 674 -17.81 12.98 12.85
CA THR A 674 -19.19 12.57 13.06
C THR A 674 -19.64 11.63 11.96
N ARG A 675 -20.59 10.76 12.28
CA ARG A 675 -21.17 9.81 11.34
C ARG A 675 -22.69 9.94 11.37
N ALA A 676 -23.28 9.95 10.19
CA ALA A 676 -24.72 9.82 10.01
C ALA A 676 -25.03 8.72 8.99
N SER A 677 -26.31 8.45 8.83
CA SER A 677 -26.76 7.54 7.79
C SER A 677 -28.09 7.97 7.22
N LEU A 678 -28.28 7.62 5.96
CA LEU A 678 -29.47 7.91 5.18
C LEU A 678 -29.98 6.59 4.61
N THR A 679 -31.28 6.35 4.66
CA THR A 679 -31.88 5.19 3.98
C THR A 679 -32.44 5.62 2.62
N VAL A 680 -31.89 5.05 1.54
CA VAL A 680 -32.49 5.19 0.21
C VAL A 680 -33.62 4.19 0.09
N HIS A 681 -34.83 4.73 0.08
CA HIS A 681 -36.07 3.98 0.15
C HIS A 681 -36.74 3.94 -1.23
N GLN A 682 -36.80 2.76 -1.84
CA GLN A 682 -37.46 2.52 -3.12
C GLN A 682 -38.69 1.61 -2.93
N PRO A 683 -39.92 2.08 -3.17
CA PRO A 683 -41.14 1.33 -2.86
C PRO A 683 -41.25 -0.06 -3.50
N VAL A 684 -40.74 -0.18 -4.72
CA VAL A 684 -40.64 -1.43 -5.47
C VAL A 684 -39.18 -1.64 -5.83
N HIS A 685 -38.56 -2.66 -5.24
CA HIS A 685 -37.16 -2.96 -5.49
C HIS A 685 -36.97 -4.45 -5.79
N GLY A 686 -36.36 -4.77 -6.92
CA GLY A 686 -35.83 -6.07 -7.29
C GLY A 686 -34.30 -6.01 -7.37
N GLU A 687 -33.59 -6.90 -6.69
CA GLU A 687 -32.14 -7.05 -6.83
C GLU A 687 -31.83 -8.47 -7.34
N LEU A 688 -31.14 -8.54 -8.48
CA LEU A 688 -30.64 -9.79 -9.04
C LEU A 688 -29.30 -10.16 -8.41
N LEU A 689 -29.30 -11.22 -7.61
CA LEU A 689 -28.08 -11.84 -7.09
C LEU A 689 -27.72 -13.02 -7.98
N LEU A 690 -26.80 -12.77 -8.90
CA LEU A 690 -26.29 -13.77 -9.83
C LEU A 690 -24.94 -14.31 -9.37
N PRO A 691 -24.67 -15.61 -9.57
CA PRO A 691 -23.33 -16.15 -9.41
C PRO A 691 -22.38 -15.48 -10.41
N ARG A 692 -21.15 -15.16 -9.99
CA ARG A 692 -20.19 -14.51 -10.91
C ARG A 692 -19.78 -15.44 -12.05
N TYR A 693 -19.53 -16.71 -11.74
CA TYR A 693 -19.09 -17.71 -12.71
C TYR A 693 -19.96 -18.96 -12.63
N VAL A 694 -20.42 -19.45 -13.78
CA VAL A 694 -21.07 -20.75 -13.92
C VAL A 694 -20.50 -21.45 -15.14
N SER A 695 -20.06 -22.69 -14.98
CA SER A 695 -19.46 -23.47 -16.07
C SER A 695 -20.51 -23.82 -17.12
N ALA A 696 -20.08 -23.99 -18.38
CA ALA A 696 -20.98 -24.35 -19.46
C ALA A 696 -21.77 -25.64 -19.16
N GLY A 697 -23.08 -25.57 -19.36
CA GLY A 697 -24.01 -26.67 -19.12
C GLY A 697 -24.39 -26.89 -17.65
N GLU A 698 -23.79 -26.17 -16.71
CA GLU A 698 -24.17 -26.21 -15.30
C GLU A 698 -25.28 -25.21 -14.99
N ARG A 699 -25.97 -25.46 -13.87
CA ARG A 699 -26.95 -24.55 -13.28
C ARG A 699 -26.58 -24.31 -11.84
N ALA A 700 -26.75 -23.08 -11.40
CA ALA A 700 -26.67 -22.70 -9.99
C ALA A 700 -27.95 -21.94 -9.62
N ALA A 701 -28.28 -21.89 -8.34
CA ALA A 701 -29.33 -21.01 -7.86
C ALA A 701 -28.92 -19.53 -8.06
N GLY A 702 -29.70 -18.81 -8.86
CA GLY A 702 -29.76 -17.34 -8.83
C GLY A 702 -30.94 -16.90 -7.97
N THR A 703 -30.83 -15.73 -7.37
CA THR A 703 -31.89 -15.18 -6.50
C THR A 703 -32.29 -13.80 -6.97
N LEU A 704 -33.59 -13.55 -7.08
CA LEU A 704 -34.16 -12.22 -7.18
C LEU A 704 -34.76 -11.88 -5.80
N HIS A 705 -34.16 -10.92 -5.12
CA HIS A 705 -34.74 -10.36 -3.90
C HIS A 705 -35.73 -9.28 -4.26
N VAL A 706 -36.93 -9.35 -3.68
CA VAL A 706 -38.00 -8.39 -3.96
C VAL A 706 -38.45 -7.74 -2.66
N ALA A 707 -38.29 -6.43 -2.58
CA ALA A 707 -38.75 -5.62 -1.46
C ALA A 707 -39.92 -4.73 -1.92
N LEU A 708 -40.98 -4.71 -1.11
CA LEU A 708 -42.25 -4.02 -1.36
C LEU A 708 -42.71 -3.37 -0.07
N ASP A 709 -43.13 -2.10 -0.11
CA ASP A 709 -43.62 -1.40 1.10
C ASP A 709 -45.00 -1.89 1.53
N SER A 710 -45.86 -2.19 0.57
CA SER A 710 -47.19 -2.75 0.77
C SER A 710 -47.74 -3.34 -0.54
N GLY A 711 -48.62 -4.33 -0.45
CA GLY A 711 -49.29 -4.92 -1.61
C GLY A 711 -48.59 -6.14 -2.18
N SER A 712 -48.89 -6.47 -3.44
CA SER A 712 -48.28 -7.58 -4.17
C SER A 712 -47.52 -7.09 -5.40
N ALA A 713 -46.55 -7.88 -5.86
CA ALA A 713 -45.86 -7.63 -7.12
C ALA A 713 -45.83 -8.88 -8.00
N GLU A 714 -45.99 -8.69 -9.31
CA GLU A 714 -45.72 -9.71 -10.31
C GLU A 714 -44.24 -9.62 -10.70
N VAL A 715 -43.56 -10.77 -10.72
CA VAL A 715 -42.16 -10.85 -11.14
C VAL A 715 -41.95 -11.83 -12.28
N GLU A 716 -41.03 -11.49 -13.17
CA GLU A 716 -40.56 -12.33 -14.28
C GLU A 716 -39.04 -12.22 -14.37
N VAL A 717 -38.33 -13.34 -14.57
CA VAL A 717 -36.88 -13.32 -14.89
C VAL A 717 -36.69 -13.99 -16.24
N ARG A 718 -35.87 -13.39 -17.11
CA ARG A 718 -35.53 -13.87 -18.45
C ARG A 718 -34.03 -14.12 -18.54
N TYR A 719 -33.65 -15.17 -19.27
CA TYR A 719 -32.29 -15.49 -19.67
C TYR A 719 -32.17 -15.40 -21.18
N GLU A 720 -31.29 -14.55 -21.70
CA GLU A 720 -31.14 -14.29 -23.15
C GLU A 720 -32.50 -14.01 -23.82
N GLY A 721 -33.35 -13.22 -23.15
CA GLY A 721 -34.71 -12.90 -23.60
C GLY A 721 -35.78 -13.98 -23.35
N THR A 722 -35.41 -15.17 -22.88
CA THR A 722 -36.33 -16.30 -22.63
C THR A 722 -36.78 -16.36 -21.17
N PRO A 723 -38.08 -16.35 -20.85
CA PRO A 723 -38.56 -16.45 -19.46
C PRO A 723 -38.14 -17.74 -18.74
N LEU A 724 -37.63 -17.62 -17.52
CA LEU A 724 -37.22 -18.71 -16.64
C LEU A 724 -38.36 -19.17 -15.74
N LEU A 725 -38.28 -20.40 -15.25
CA LEU A 725 -39.18 -20.89 -14.19
C LEU A 725 -38.70 -20.33 -12.85
N LEU A 726 -39.60 -19.64 -12.14
CA LEU A 726 -39.32 -19.01 -10.85
C LEU A 726 -39.88 -19.87 -9.72
N HIS A 727 -39.16 -19.95 -8.60
CA HIS A 727 -39.55 -20.68 -7.40
C HIS A 727 -39.60 -19.74 -6.19
N ALA A 728 -40.78 -19.57 -5.60
CA ALA A 728 -40.96 -18.78 -4.38
C ALA A 728 -42.22 -19.22 -3.63
N GLN A 729 -42.21 -19.16 -2.29
CA GLN A 729 -43.39 -19.44 -1.44
C GLN A 729 -44.07 -20.80 -1.75
N GLY A 730 -43.28 -21.82 -2.10
CA GLY A 730 -43.79 -23.15 -2.45
C GLY A 730 -44.51 -23.25 -3.81
N ARG A 731 -44.46 -22.19 -4.63
CA ARG A 731 -45.07 -22.13 -5.98
C ARG A 731 -43.98 -22.02 -7.03
N SER A 732 -44.25 -22.53 -8.23
CA SER A 732 -43.35 -22.40 -9.38
C SER A 732 -44.10 -21.91 -10.62
N ALA A 733 -43.63 -20.85 -11.26
CA ALA A 733 -44.25 -20.27 -12.46
C ALA A 733 -43.27 -19.35 -13.21
N HIS A 734 -43.49 -19.12 -14.51
CA HIS A 734 -42.69 -18.15 -15.29
C HIS A 734 -42.96 -16.69 -14.90
N ARG A 735 -44.17 -16.43 -14.38
CA ARG A 735 -44.50 -15.21 -13.65
C ARG A 735 -45.08 -15.57 -12.30
N LEU A 736 -44.57 -14.93 -11.26
CA LEU A 736 -44.98 -15.24 -9.90
C LEU A 736 -45.46 -13.97 -9.22
N ARG A 737 -46.63 -14.03 -8.60
CA ARG A 737 -47.18 -12.93 -7.81
C ARG A 737 -46.81 -13.12 -6.34
N LEU A 738 -46.03 -12.18 -5.82
CA LEU A 738 -45.48 -12.17 -4.47
C LEU A 738 -46.36 -11.31 -3.57
N SER A 739 -46.76 -11.84 -2.41
CA SER A 739 -47.68 -11.17 -1.47
C SER A 739 -47.02 -10.74 -0.15
N ALA A 740 -45.69 -10.83 -0.03
CA ALA A 740 -44.94 -10.51 1.19
C ALA A 740 -43.77 -9.55 0.91
N PRO A 741 -43.48 -8.58 1.80
CA PRO A 741 -42.22 -7.84 1.79
C PRO A 741 -41.01 -8.77 1.92
N GLY A 742 -39.93 -8.53 1.18
CA GLY A 742 -38.67 -9.28 1.33
C GLY A 742 -38.68 -10.71 0.76
N ALA A 743 -39.49 -10.97 -0.27
CA ALA A 743 -39.59 -12.29 -0.87
C ALA A 743 -38.36 -12.63 -1.73
N GLU A 744 -37.80 -13.83 -1.51
CA GLU A 744 -36.75 -14.41 -2.34
C GLU A 744 -37.37 -15.27 -3.44
N VAL A 745 -36.95 -15.02 -4.67
CA VAL A 745 -37.37 -15.78 -5.84
C VAL A 745 -36.16 -16.46 -6.46
N LEU A 746 -36.16 -17.79 -6.44
CA LEU A 746 -35.08 -18.60 -6.97
C LEU A 746 -35.31 -18.95 -8.44
N PHE A 747 -34.24 -18.95 -9.23
CA PHE A 747 -34.26 -19.36 -10.65
C PHE A 747 -32.91 -19.98 -11.04
N ASP A 748 -32.89 -20.74 -12.14
CA ASP A 748 -31.67 -21.40 -12.61
C ASP A 748 -30.77 -20.37 -13.30
N ALA A 749 -29.62 -20.07 -12.70
CA ALA A 749 -28.57 -19.25 -13.27
C ALA A 749 -27.57 -20.11 -14.08
N MET A 750 -27.17 -19.58 -15.24
CA MET A 750 -26.35 -20.20 -16.29
C MET A 750 -25.47 -19.10 -16.91
N ALA A 751 -24.33 -19.41 -17.52
CA ALA A 751 -23.50 -18.39 -18.19
C ALA A 751 -24.28 -17.65 -19.30
N GLY A 752 -24.43 -16.33 -19.19
CA GLY A 752 -25.21 -15.49 -20.11
C GLY A 752 -25.90 -14.30 -19.43
N ARG A 753 -26.74 -13.59 -20.18
CA ARG A 753 -27.47 -12.38 -19.74
C ARG A 753 -28.81 -12.72 -19.09
N PHE A 754 -29.11 -12.02 -18.00
CA PHE A 754 -30.36 -12.10 -17.26
C PHE A 754 -31.04 -10.74 -17.18
N GLU A 755 -32.36 -10.74 -17.21
CA GLU A 755 -33.20 -9.58 -17.00
C GLU A 755 -34.36 -9.95 -16.08
N ALA A 756 -34.54 -9.23 -14.98
CA ALA A 756 -35.70 -9.33 -14.11
C ALA A 756 -36.61 -8.13 -14.31
N GLU A 757 -37.92 -8.36 -14.32
CA GLU A 757 -38.95 -7.33 -14.24
C GLU A 757 -39.77 -7.54 -12.96
N VAL A 758 -39.86 -6.50 -12.13
CA VAL A 758 -40.71 -6.45 -10.93
C VAL A 758 -41.79 -5.40 -11.15
N ARG A 759 -43.06 -5.80 -11.11
CA ARG A 759 -44.23 -4.95 -11.36
C ARG A 759 -45.15 -4.95 -10.15
N ALA A 760 -45.24 -3.83 -9.46
CA ALA A 760 -46.16 -3.69 -8.33
C ALA A 760 -47.60 -3.43 -8.76
N ASP A 761 -48.54 -3.68 -7.85
CA ASP A 761 -49.96 -3.37 -8.04
C ASP A 761 -50.25 -1.87 -8.24
N SER A 762 -49.33 -1.00 -7.79
CA SER A 762 -49.37 0.45 -8.07
C SER A 762 -49.16 0.81 -9.54
N GLY A 763 -48.73 -0.15 -10.37
CA GLY A 763 -48.34 0.04 -11.76
C GLY A 763 -46.87 0.40 -11.98
N GLU A 764 -46.11 0.60 -10.91
CA GLU A 764 -44.66 0.82 -10.96
C GLU A 764 -43.93 -0.45 -11.45
N VAL A 765 -43.01 -0.28 -12.41
CA VAL A 765 -42.23 -1.38 -13.00
C VAL A 765 -40.74 -1.05 -12.86
N GLN A 766 -39.99 -1.98 -12.27
CA GLN A 766 -38.53 -1.94 -12.28
C GLN A 766 -37.99 -3.07 -13.14
N ARG A 767 -36.95 -2.76 -13.93
CA ARG A 767 -36.16 -3.77 -14.65
C ARG A 767 -34.73 -3.74 -14.14
N VAL A 768 -34.17 -4.93 -13.93
CA VAL A 768 -32.78 -5.10 -13.50
C VAL A 768 -32.13 -6.14 -14.39
N GLY A 769 -30.93 -5.85 -14.90
CA GLY A 769 -30.15 -6.76 -15.71
C GLY A 769 -28.94 -7.30 -14.93
N GLY A 770 -28.42 -8.44 -15.36
CA GLY A 770 -27.18 -8.99 -14.83
C GLY A 770 -26.53 -9.98 -15.79
N GLN A 771 -25.27 -10.30 -15.56
CA GLN A 771 -24.47 -11.20 -16.40
C GLN A 771 -23.81 -12.27 -15.52
N VAL A 772 -23.84 -13.51 -15.99
CA VAL A 772 -23.04 -14.62 -15.45
C VAL A 772 -21.94 -14.93 -16.46
N ASP A 773 -20.69 -14.95 -16.01
CA ASP A 773 -19.53 -15.25 -16.86
C ASP A 773 -19.25 -16.76 -16.89
N HIS A 774 -18.57 -17.22 -17.95
CA HIS A 774 -17.99 -18.56 -17.97
C HIS A 774 -16.58 -18.54 -17.35
N PRO A 775 -16.23 -19.49 -16.45
CA PRO A 775 -14.87 -19.62 -15.93
C PRO A 775 -13.84 -19.70 -17.06
N GLY A 776 -12.84 -18.82 -17.09
CA GLY A 776 -11.77 -18.86 -18.09
C GLY A 776 -12.13 -18.40 -19.50
N ARG A 777 -13.35 -17.91 -19.76
CA ARG A 777 -13.64 -17.16 -20.98
C ARG A 777 -13.61 -15.67 -20.70
N ALA A 778 -12.83 -14.95 -21.48
CA ALA A 778 -12.71 -13.50 -21.38
C ALA A 778 -13.01 -12.86 -22.74
N GLN A 779 -13.76 -11.77 -22.72
CA GLN A 779 -13.91 -10.90 -23.88
C GLN A 779 -13.09 -9.63 -23.64
N TRP A 780 -12.34 -9.22 -24.66
CA TRP A 780 -11.47 -8.05 -24.59
C TRP A 780 -11.34 -7.41 -25.96
N LEU A 781 -11.00 -6.12 -25.97
CA LEU A 781 -10.79 -5.39 -27.21
C LEU A 781 -9.36 -5.66 -27.69
N GLU A 782 -9.25 -6.38 -28.81
CA GLU A 782 -8.00 -6.52 -29.53
C GLU A 782 -7.75 -5.27 -30.38
N ARG A 783 -6.51 -4.77 -30.31
CA ARG A 783 -6.03 -3.67 -31.13
C ARG A 783 -4.99 -4.17 -32.11
N THR A 784 -5.12 -3.78 -33.36
CA THR A 784 -4.15 -4.09 -34.42
C THR A 784 -3.74 -2.79 -35.10
N VAL A 785 -2.43 -2.56 -35.22
CA VAL A 785 -1.92 -1.43 -36.03
C VAL A 785 -1.53 -1.92 -37.41
N VAL A 786 -2.15 -1.33 -38.44
CA VAL A 786 -1.94 -1.65 -39.84
C VAL A 786 -1.33 -0.45 -40.55
N ALA A 787 -0.21 -0.67 -41.24
CA ALA A 787 0.32 0.30 -42.19
C ALA A 787 -0.27 0.05 -43.58
N LEU A 788 -0.89 1.06 -44.17
CA LEU A 788 -1.37 1.08 -45.55
C LEU A 788 -0.40 1.88 -46.41
N ALA A 789 0.08 1.30 -47.51
CA ALA A 789 0.80 2.05 -48.55
C ALA A 789 -0.19 2.89 -49.39
N PRO A 790 0.26 3.89 -50.16
CA PRO A 790 -0.62 4.66 -51.05
C PRO A 790 -1.39 3.74 -52.01
N GLY A 791 -2.70 3.96 -52.15
CA GLY A 791 -3.65 3.10 -52.87
C GLY A 791 -4.11 1.85 -52.09
N GLY A 792 -3.56 1.61 -50.90
CA GLY A 792 -3.95 0.52 -50.02
C GLY A 792 -5.28 0.80 -49.31
N ARG A 793 -6.13 -0.23 -49.22
CA ARG A 793 -7.45 -0.15 -48.59
C ARG A 793 -7.64 -1.24 -47.54
N LEU A 794 -8.21 -0.85 -46.40
CA LEU A 794 -8.61 -1.73 -45.29
C LEU A 794 -10.14 -1.78 -45.22
N GLU A 795 -10.72 -2.97 -45.24
CA GLU A 795 -12.13 -3.21 -44.95
C GLU A 795 -12.30 -3.59 -43.47
N VAL A 796 -13.30 -3.02 -42.82
CA VAL A 796 -13.66 -3.27 -41.42
C VAL A 796 -14.71 -4.38 -41.39
N GLU A 797 -14.27 -5.60 -41.15
CA GLU A 797 -15.13 -6.78 -41.03
C GLU A 797 -15.61 -6.99 -39.59
N GLY A 798 -16.92 -7.21 -39.41
CA GLY A 798 -17.55 -7.52 -38.13
C GLY A 798 -18.40 -6.39 -37.55
N ARG A 799 -19.56 -6.72 -36.96
CA ARG A 799 -20.52 -5.72 -36.43
C ARG A 799 -19.97 -4.87 -35.28
N GLU A 800 -18.92 -5.33 -34.61
CA GLU A 800 -18.31 -4.69 -33.44
C GLU A 800 -16.88 -4.19 -33.70
N ALA A 801 -16.45 -4.19 -34.97
CA ALA A 801 -15.12 -3.72 -35.36
C ALA A 801 -15.14 -2.23 -35.73
N ARG A 802 -14.06 -1.50 -35.41
CA ARG A 802 -13.87 -0.09 -35.76
C ARG A 802 -12.44 0.15 -36.19
N ALA A 803 -12.23 1.01 -37.19
CA ALA A 803 -10.89 1.44 -37.58
C ALA A 803 -10.71 2.94 -37.41
N ARG A 804 -9.50 3.40 -37.12
CA ARG A 804 -9.18 4.82 -36.94
C ARG A 804 -7.82 5.14 -37.52
N VAL A 805 -7.70 6.31 -38.13
CA VAL A 805 -6.41 6.83 -38.60
C VAL A 805 -5.57 7.32 -37.41
N LEU A 806 -4.31 6.90 -37.35
CA LEU A 806 -3.35 7.41 -36.39
C LEU A 806 -2.53 8.55 -37.02
N LEU A 807 -2.35 9.64 -36.28
CA LEU A 807 -1.52 10.78 -36.71
C LEU A 807 -0.02 10.49 -36.64
N GLY A 808 0.39 9.38 -36.04
CA GLY A 808 1.78 8.98 -35.97
C GLY A 808 2.00 7.80 -35.06
N VAL A 809 3.22 7.28 -35.07
CA VAL A 809 3.64 6.16 -34.22
C VAL A 809 3.74 6.54 -32.75
N ASP A 810 3.92 7.83 -32.44
CA ASP A 810 4.10 8.32 -31.07
C ASP A 810 2.88 8.05 -30.17
N VAL A 811 1.66 8.07 -30.73
CA VAL A 811 0.44 7.72 -30.00
C VAL A 811 0.52 6.27 -29.50
N GLN A 812 0.96 5.36 -30.37
CA GLN A 812 1.08 3.96 -30.01
C GLN A 812 2.29 3.69 -29.10
N ALA A 813 3.40 4.39 -29.32
CA ALA A 813 4.58 4.30 -28.48
C ALA A 813 4.28 4.78 -27.05
N ARG A 814 3.52 5.87 -26.89
CA ARG A 814 3.13 6.38 -25.57
C ARG A 814 2.20 5.42 -24.84
N ARG A 815 1.20 4.86 -25.52
CA ARG A 815 0.31 3.83 -24.94
C ARG A 815 1.09 2.59 -24.49
N MET A 816 2.00 2.10 -25.34
CA MET A 816 2.87 0.96 -25.03
C MET A 816 3.76 1.25 -23.81
N ALA A 817 4.37 2.43 -23.75
CA ALA A 817 5.20 2.87 -22.62
C ALA A 817 4.40 2.95 -21.31
N GLN A 818 3.20 3.52 -21.35
CA GLN A 818 2.28 3.59 -20.21
C GLN A 818 1.83 2.19 -19.76
N ALA A 819 1.48 1.32 -20.70
CA ALA A 819 1.07 -0.05 -20.40
C ALA A 819 2.21 -0.92 -19.81
N LEU A 820 3.47 -0.64 -20.17
CA LEU A 820 4.64 -1.25 -19.54
C LEU A 820 4.89 -0.69 -18.14
N LYS A 821 4.79 0.63 -17.96
CA LYS A 821 4.89 1.30 -16.65
C LYS A 821 3.85 0.75 -15.66
N ASP A 822 2.61 0.56 -16.11
CA ASP A 822 1.49 0.12 -15.28
C ASP A 822 1.43 -1.42 -15.10
N TYR A 823 2.49 -2.13 -15.48
CA TYR A 823 2.53 -3.59 -15.42
C TYR A 823 2.58 -4.12 -13.98
N SER A 824 1.75 -5.11 -13.72
CA SER A 824 1.29 -5.52 -12.39
C SER A 824 2.19 -6.51 -11.63
N TYR A 825 2.98 -7.28 -12.37
CA TYR A 825 3.88 -8.30 -11.82
C TYR A 825 5.31 -7.82 -12.03
N SER A 826 6.18 -7.98 -11.03
CA SER A 826 7.48 -7.30 -11.04
C SER A 826 8.62 -8.23 -10.63
N CYS A 827 8.83 -9.30 -11.39
CA CYS A 827 10.12 -9.99 -11.38
C CYS A 827 11.23 -9.07 -11.96
N SER A 828 12.50 -9.47 -11.93
CA SER A 828 13.61 -8.64 -12.42
C SER A 828 13.49 -8.22 -13.89
N GLU A 829 13.07 -9.13 -14.79
CA GLU A 829 12.80 -8.81 -16.20
C GLU A 829 11.69 -7.76 -16.34
N GLN A 830 10.57 -7.96 -15.66
CA GLN A 830 9.41 -7.07 -15.76
C GLN A 830 9.71 -5.69 -15.15
N THR A 831 10.46 -5.67 -14.05
CA THR A 831 10.91 -4.42 -13.42
C THR A 831 11.82 -3.63 -14.35
N SER A 832 12.71 -4.29 -15.08
CA SER A 832 13.53 -3.63 -16.11
C SER A 832 12.70 -3.10 -17.29
N ALA A 833 11.60 -3.79 -17.66
CA ALA A 833 10.68 -3.33 -18.69
C ALA A 833 9.84 -2.12 -18.24
N ILE A 834 9.43 -2.08 -16.95
CA ILE A 834 8.78 -0.91 -16.33
C ILE A 834 9.70 0.31 -16.38
N ILE A 835 10.99 0.14 -16.04
CA ILE A 835 12.01 1.20 -16.14
C ILE A 835 12.11 1.75 -17.57
N LEU A 836 12.19 0.86 -18.56
CA LEU A 836 12.17 1.25 -19.98
C LEU A 836 10.89 1.98 -20.38
N GLY A 837 9.74 1.54 -19.88
CA GLY A 837 8.44 2.19 -20.09
C GLY A 837 8.45 3.63 -19.55
N CYS A 838 8.95 3.83 -18.32
CA CYS A 838 9.08 5.15 -17.71
C CYS A 838 10.00 6.07 -18.53
N ILE A 839 11.19 5.61 -18.90
CA ILE A 839 12.15 6.40 -19.68
C ILE A 839 11.60 6.71 -21.09
N SER A 840 10.91 5.75 -21.71
CA SER A 840 10.26 5.96 -23.00
C SER A 840 9.14 7.00 -22.91
N GLU A 841 8.35 7.01 -21.84
CA GLU A 841 7.31 8.02 -21.62
C GLU A 841 7.91 9.42 -21.38
N PHE A 842 9.04 9.53 -20.68
CA PHE A 842 9.79 10.79 -20.59
C PHE A 842 10.22 11.31 -21.97
N LEU A 843 10.82 10.44 -22.79
CA LEU A 843 11.29 10.78 -24.14
C LEU A 843 10.16 11.16 -25.11
N LEU A 844 8.96 10.63 -24.92
CA LEU A 844 7.78 10.92 -25.74
C LEU A 844 6.99 12.15 -25.26
N GLY A 845 7.46 12.81 -24.20
CA GLY A 845 6.76 13.90 -23.52
C GLY A 845 5.67 13.39 -22.59
N CYS A 846 5.83 13.66 -21.29
CA CYS A 846 4.89 13.27 -20.25
C CYS A 846 4.19 14.48 -19.62
N ASP A 847 2.91 14.33 -19.29
CA ASP A 847 2.10 15.42 -18.71
C ASP A 847 2.49 15.71 -17.24
N ARG A 848 3.10 14.73 -16.56
CA ARG A 848 3.41 14.75 -15.12
C ARG A 848 4.81 14.20 -14.81
N PRO A 849 5.88 14.93 -15.15
CA PRO A 849 7.26 14.43 -15.06
C PRO A 849 7.69 14.04 -13.64
N ARG A 850 7.19 14.73 -12.59
CA ARG A 850 7.52 14.39 -11.20
C ARG A 850 6.90 13.07 -10.75
N GLU A 851 5.69 12.74 -11.18
CA GLU A 851 5.06 11.45 -10.88
C GLU A 851 5.80 10.31 -11.60
N LEU A 852 6.25 10.57 -12.84
CA LEU A 852 7.01 9.62 -13.64
C LEU A 852 8.45 9.40 -13.12
N GLU A 853 9.09 10.42 -12.56
CA GLU A 853 10.35 10.30 -11.82
C GLU A 853 10.17 9.42 -10.59
N HIS A 854 9.03 9.58 -9.91
CA HIS A 854 8.71 8.85 -8.70
C HIS A 854 8.49 7.34 -8.96
N HIS A 855 7.46 7.01 -9.76
CA HIS A 855 7.65 6.21 -10.96
C HIS A 855 8.89 5.29 -11.05
N LEU A 856 9.81 5.80 -11.87
CA LEU A 856 11.13 5.29 -12.16
C LEU A 856 11.95 5.00 -10.88
N THR A 857 11.95 5.90 -9.90
CA THR A 857 12.70 5.73 -8.64
C THR A 857 12.28 4.46 -7.91
N GLY A 858 10.97 4.21 -7.79
CA GLY A 858 10.43 3.00 -7.18
C GLY A 858 10.86 1.73 -7.93
N ALA A 859 10.79 1.76 -9.26
CA ALA A 859 11.21 0.65 -10.09
C ALA A 859 12.72 0.36 -10.00
N VAL A 860 13.57 1.40 -9.95
CA VAL A 860 15.02 1.25 -9.76
C VAL A 860 15.33 0.62 -8.41
N ARG A 861 14.76 1.13 -7.31
CA ARG A 861 14.96 0.55 -5.96
C ARG A 861 14.51 -0.91 -5.88
N ARG A 862 13.41 -1.23 -6.56
CA ARG A 862 12.89 -2.59 -6.64
C ARG A 862 13.84 -3.52 -7.38
N LEU A 863 14.50 -3.04 -8.44
CA LEU A 863 15.50 -3.80 -9.18
C LEU A 863 16.79 -3.96 -8.37
N GLU A 864 17.23 -2.92 -7.66
CA GLU A 864 18.37 -2.97 -6.74
C GLU A 864 18.17 -4.01 -5.64
N SER A 865 16.96 -4.13 -5.08
CA SER A 865 16.65 -5.15 -4.07
C SER A 865 16.76 -6.58 -4.61
N MET A 866 16.83 -6.76 -5.94
CA MET A 866 17.06 -8.05 -6.59
C MET A 866 18.51 -8.20 -7.07
N ALA A 867 19.31 -7.14 -7.10
CA ALA A 867 20.69 -7.17 -7.57
C ALA A 867 21.61 -7.86 -6.55
N LEU A 868 22.41 -8.83 -6.99
CA LEU A 868 23.46 -9.42 -6.18
C LEU A 868 24.75 -8.61 -6.29
N PRO A 869 25.59 -8.58 -5.24
CA PRO A 869 26.92 -7.99 -5.32
C PRO A 869 27.77 -8.55 -6.47
N SER A 870 27.60 -9.84 -6.78
CA SER A 870 28.27 -10.54 -7.90
C SER A 870 27.83 -10.10 -9.29
N GLY A 871 26.76 -9.30 -9.43
CA GLY A 871 26.26 -8.76 -10.69
C GLY A 871 24.85 -9.24 -11.10
N PRO A 872 24.52 -10.55 -11.08
CA PRO A 872 23.21 -11.02 -11.51
C PRO A 872 22.05 -10.53 -10.63
N PHE A 873 20.87 -10.41 -11.22
CA PHE A 873 19.61 -10.23 -10.49
C PHE A 873 18.98 -11.56 -10.06
N ARG A 874 18.43 -11.60 -8.84
CA ARG A 874 17.41 -12.56 -8.39
C ARG A 874 16.14 -12.41 -9.21
N ALA A 875 15.29 -13.45 -9.24
CA ALA A 875 13.98 -13.34 -9.89
C ALA A 875 13.04 -12.39 -9.13
N TYR A 876 13.07 -12.46 -7.80
CA TYR A 876 12.33 -11.64 -6.83
C TYR A 876 13.26 -11.38 -5.62
N PRO A 877 12.94 -10.43 -4.70
CA PRO A 877 13.84 -10.04 -3.61
C PRO A 877 14.32 -11.23 -2.76
N ASP A 878 13.41 -12.16 -2.47
CA ASP A 878 13.65 -13.32 -1.60
C ASP A 878 13.82 -14.64 -2.38
N ALA A 879 14.02 -14.57 -3.70
CA ALA A 879 14.15 -15.75 -4.57
C ALA A 879 15.60 -16.00 -5.01
N GLU A 880 15.88 -17.20 -5.53
CA GLU A 880 17.15 -17.50 -6.17
C GLU A 880 17.32 -16.76 -7.51
N VAL A 881 18.56 -16.76 -8.02
CA VAL A 881 18.86 -16.24 -9.35
C VAL A 881 18.24 -17.15 -10.40
N ASN A 882 17.32 -16.60 -11.17
CA ASN A 882 16.88 -17.22 -12.42
C ASN A 882 17.74 -16.66 -13.55
N GLU A 883 18.59 -17.50 -14.14
CA GLU A 883 19.58 -17.08 -15.14
C GLU A 883 18.93 -16.37 -16.34
N TRP A 884 17.79 -16.89 -16.83
CA TRP A 884 17.09 -16.32 -17.98
C TRP A 884 16.48 -14.95 -17.66
N LEU A 885 15.76 -14.81 -16.54
CA LEU A 885 15.19 -13.51 -16.12
C LEU A 885 16.28 -12.47 -15.89
N SER A 886 17.38 -12.89 -15.30
CA SER A 886 18.53 -12.03 -15.01
C SER A 886 19.20 -11.54 -16.31
N LYS A 887 19.37 -12.41 -17.31
CA LYS A 887 19.87 -12.05 -18.65
C LYS A 887 18.91 -11.14 -19.39
N ALA A 888 17.61 -11.44 -19.35
CA ALA A 888 16.57 -10.63 -19.99
C ALA A 888 16.53 -9.21 -19.39
N ALA A 889 16.57 -9.11 -18.05
CA ALA A 889 16.66 -7.85 -17.33
C ALA A 889 17.91 -7.06 -17.73
N ALA A 890 19.09 -7.69 -17.67
CA ALA A 890 20.34 -7.05 -18.07
C ALA A 890 20.26 -6.51 -19.50
N ALA A 891 19.71 -7.31 -20.41
CA ALA A 891 19.57 -6.93 -21.80
C ALA A 891 18.62 -5.71 -21.94
N HIS A 892 17.44 -5.70 -21.29
CA HIS A 892 16.55 -4.52 -21.28
C HIS A 892 17.26 -3.24 -20.85
N LEU A 893 18.01 -3.28 -19.74
CA LEU A 893 18.73 -2.09 -19.24
C LEU A 893 19.80 -1.62 -20.24
N LEU A 894 20.39 -2.53 -21.02
CA LEU A 894 21.35 -2.18 -22.06
C LEU A 894 20.72 -1.49 -23.27
N GLU A 895 19.40 -1.53 -23.47
CA GLU A 895 18.73 -0.74 -24.51
C GLU A 895 18.83 0.77 -24.24
N LEU A 896 19.13 1.16 -22.99
CA LEU A 896 19.30 2.55 -22.56
C LEU A 896 20.71 3.10 -22.85
N GLU A 897 21.63 2.30 -23.43
CA GLU A 897 22.97 2.78 -23.75
C GLU A 897 22.91 3.99 -24.72
N GLY A 898 23.39 5.15 -24.28
CA GLY A 898 23.46 6.38 -25.06
C GLY A 898 22.29 7.35 -24.88
N VAL A 899 21.24 6.97 -24.13
CA VAL A 899 20.11 7.87 -23.86
C VAL A 899 20.40 8.89 -22.78
N GLU A 900 21.47 8.71 -22.00
CA GLU A 900 21.81 9.62 -20.92
C GLU A 900 21.91 11.06 -21.44
N LYS A 901 22.54 11.26 -22.61
CA LYS A 901 22.84 12.57 -23.22
C LYS A 901 21.64 13.37 -23.74
N VAL A 902 20.41 12.91 -23.48
CA VAL A 902 19.18 13.54 -23.97
C VAL A 902 18.70 14.61 -22.97
N PRO A 903 18.56 15.89 -23.37
CA PRO A 903 18.18 16.99 -22.46
C PRO A 903 16.88 16.74 -21.68
N GLU A 904 15.90 16.09 -22.29
CA GLU A 904 14.60 15.77 -21.69
C GLU A 904 14.69 14.80 -20.49
N LEU A 905 15.84 14.12 -20.33
CA LEU A 905 16.11 13.19 -19.23
C LEU A 905 16.99 13.77 -18.11
N GLU A 906 17.40 15.04 -18.22
CA GLU A 906 18.26 15.70 -17.23
C GLU A 906 17.77 15.57 -15.78
N PRO A 907 16.46 15.72 -15.47
CA PRO A 907 15.95 15.54 -14.09
C PRO A 907 16.16 14.14 -13.50
N VAL A 908 16.32 13.12 -14.34
CA VAL A 908 16.42 11.71 -13.92
C VAL A 908 17.74 11.04 -14.30
N TRP A 909 18.74 11.83 -14.73
CA TRP A 909 20.03 11.33 -15.18
C TRP A 909 20.68 10.37 -14.17
N PHE A 910 20.67 10.70 -12.89
CA PHE A 910 21.27 9.88 -11.83
C PHE A 910 20.64 8.48 -11.72
N LEU A 911 19.33 8.36 -11.95
CA LEU A 911 18.62 7.07 -11.98
C LEU A 911 19.02 6.27 -13.22
N ILE A 912 19.17 6.94 -14.37
CA ILE A 912 19.58 6.29 -15.63
C ILE A 912 21.00 5.75 -15.51
N GLU A 913 21.93 6.52 -14.95
CA GLU A 913 23.30 6.05 -14.71
C GLU A 913 23.32 4.87 -13.74
N ARG A 914 22.50 4.91 -12.69
CA ARG A 914 22.39 3.79 -11.76
C ARG A 914 21.84 2.52 -12.44
N VAL A 915 20.80 2.67 -13.26
CA VAL A 915 20.24 1.59 -14.08
C VAL A 915 21.28 1.00 -15.02
N ARG A 916 22.07 1.87 -15.67
CA ARG A 916 23.13 1.47 -16.59
C ARG A 916 24.22 0.68 -15.86
N GLU A 917 24.65 1.12 -14.69
CA GLU A 917 25.64 0.40 -13.88
C GLU A 917 25.15 -1.01 -13.55
N LEU A 918 23.92 -1.14 -13.05
CA LEU A 918 23.29 -2.43 -12.73
C LEU A 918 23.22 -3.33 -13.97
N GLY A 919 22.80 -2.77 -15.11
CA GLY A 919 22.73 -3.49 -16.38
C GLY A 919 24.09 -4.00 -16.87
N LEU A 920 25.12 -3.15 -16.85
CA LEU A 920 26.48 -3.52 -17.24
C LEU A 920 27.07 -4.60 -16.33
N ARG A 921 26.90 -4.46 -15.00
CA ARG A 921 27.37 -5.47 -14.03
C ARG A 921 26.71 -6.82 -14.28
N ALA A 922 25.40 -6.85 -14.45
CA ALA A 922 24.67 -8.07 -14.75
C ALA A 922 25.11 -8.66 -16.11
N ALA A 923 25.29 -7.83 -17.13
CA ALA A 923 25.78 -8.26 -18.44
C ALA A 923 27.19 -8.86 -18.38
N THR A 924 28.12 -8.26 -17.64
CA THR A 924 29.45 -8.80 -17.41
C THR A 924 29.39 -10.14 -16.68
N ALA A 925 28.59 -10.24 -15.62
CA ALA A 925 28.43 -11.48 -14.86
C ALA A 925 27.90 -12.64 -15.73
N HIS A 926 26.97 -12.33 -16.65
CA HIS A 926 26.41 -13.28 -17.60
C HIS A 926 27.24 -13.48 -18.88
N ARG A 927 28.35 -12.75 -19.04
CA ARG A 927 29.18 -12.70 -20.26
C ARG A 927 28.34 -12.40 -21.51
N LEU A 928 27.39 -11.47 -21.38
CA LEU A 928 26.56 -11.03 -22.50
C LEU A 928 27.38 -10.13 -23.42
N ASP A 929 27.57 -10.59 -24.66
CA ASP A 929 28.10 -9.75 -25.73
C ASP A 929 26.95 -9.00 -26.40
N VAL A 930 26.87 -7.70 -26.14
CA VAL A 930 25.73 -6.84 -26.51
C VAL A 930 25.75 -6.48 -27.99
N ALA A 931 26.94 -6.22 -28.54
CA ALA A 931 27.13 -5.83 -29.93
C ALA A 931 28.39 -6.53 -30.50
N PRO A 932 28.34 -7.87 -30.65
CA PRO A 932 29.44 -8.65 -31.19
C PRO A 932 29.79 -8.23 -32.61
N GLU A 933 31.01 -8.52 -33.06
CA GLU A 933 31.39 -8.32 -34.47
C GLU A 933 30.44 -9.07 -35.42
N GLN A 934 30.04 -10.29 -35.06
CA GLN A 934 29.06 -11.09 -35.81
C GLN A 934 27.81 -11.30 -34.93
N PRO A 935 26.67 -10.64 -35.25
CA PRO A 935 25.44 -10.81 -34.47
C PRO A 935 24.90 -12.22 -34.65
N ARG A 936 24.26 -12.73 -33.59
CA ARG A 936 23.61 -14.04 -33.58
C ARG A 936 22.09 -13.94 -33.42
N THR A 937 21.61 -12.77 -33.00
CA THR A 937 20.19 -12.42 -32.84
C THR A 937 19.89 -11.10 -33.55
N ALA A 938 18.61 -10.85 -33.87
CA ALA A 938 18.17 -9.60 -34.47
C ALA A 938 18.33 -8.42 -33.51
N ARG A 939 18.19 -8.68 -32.20
CA ARG A 939 18.52 -7.70 -31.15
C ARG A 939 19.98 -7.26 -31.19
N GLN A 940 20.92 -8.21 -31.25
CA GLN A 940 22.33 -7.90 -31.39
C GLN A 940 22.61 -7.17 -32.70
N ALA A 941 21.96 -7.57 -33.80
CA ALA A 941 22.08 -6.85 -35.07
C ALA A 941 21.63 -5.38 -34.94
N LEU A 942 20.57 -5.09 -34.19
CA LEU A 942 20.15 -3.72 -33.90
C LEU A 942 21.19 -2.96 -33.06
N ALA A 943 21.77 -3.59 -32.05
CA ALA A 943 22.83 -3.00 -31.24
C ALA A 943 24.10 -2.71 -32.06
N CYS A 944 24.53 -3.65 -32.91
CA CYS A 944 25.64 -3.47 -33.85
C CYS A 944 25.36 -2.33 -34.83
N LEU A 945 24.12 -2.20 -35.31
CA LEU A 945 23.71 -1.13 -36.19
C LEU A 945 23.78 0.25 -35.51
N ARG A 946 23.37 0.34 -34.23
CA ARG A 946 23.48 1.59 -33.45
C ARG A 946 24.95 2.02 -33.29
N ARG A 947 25.87 1.08 -33.08
CA ARG A 947 27.31 1.37 -32.93
C ARG A 947 28.02 1.69 -34.25
N ASN A 948 27.66 1.01 -35.33
CA ASN A 948 28.26 1.21 -36.64
C ASN A 948 27.19 1.23 -37.76
N PRO A 949 26.59 2.41 -38.04
CA PRO A 949 25.60 2.57 -39.10
C PRO A 949 26.10 2.14 -40.49
N GLY A 950 27.42 2.13 -40.73
CA GLY A 950 28.01 1.72 -42.01
C GLY A 950 27.77 0.24 -42.37
N ARG A 951 27.40 -0.60 -41.39
CA ARG A 951 27.10 -2.02 -41.58
C ARG A 951 25.63 -2.32 -41.90
N ALA A 952 24.81 -1.29 -42.16
CA ALA A 952 23.37 -1.42 -42.33
C ALA A 952 22.92 -2.52 -43.32
N ARG A 953 23.50 -2.57 -44.53
CA ARG A 953 23.13 -3.57 -45.55
C ARG A 953 23.52 -4.99 -45.15
N GLU A 954 24.68 -5.16 -44.52
CA GLU A 954 25.17 -6.44 -44.02
C GLU A 954 24.23 -7.00 -42.96
N LEU A 955 23.88 -6.17 -41.97
CA LEU A 955 23.00 -6.54 -40.86
C LEU A 955 21.56 -6.79 -41.32
N ALA A 956 21.06 -6.04 -42.29
CA ALA A 956 19.78 -6.31 -42.94
C ALA A 956 19.79 -7.67 -43.67
N GLY A 957 20.87 -7.99 -44.40
CA GLY A 957 21.05 -9.30 -45.04
C GLY A 957 21.06 -10.46 -44.03
N PHE A 958 21.70 -10.26 -42.87
CA PHE A 958 21.68 -11.22 -41.77
C PHE A 958 20.25 -11.48 -41.24
N VAL A 959 19.47 -10.42 -41.00
CA VAL A 959 18.08 -10.56 -40.54
C VAL A 959 17.23 -11.29 -41.58
N LEU A 960 17.34 -10.91 -42.86
CA LEU A 960 16.57 -11.53 -43.94
C LEU A 960 16.87 -13.03 -44.09
N ALA A 961 18.13 -13.45 -43.89
CA ALA A 961 18.51 -14.85 -43.89
C ALA A 961 17.85 -15.65 -42.74
N GLY A 962 17.43 -14.96 -41.68
CA GLY A 962 16.69 -15.53 -40.55
C GLY A 962 15.16 -15.54 -40.71
N VAL A 963 14.60 -14.92 -41.75
CA VAL A 963 13.14 -14.83 -41.92
C VAL A 963 12.56 -16.16 -42.40
N GLY A 964 11.52 -16.63 -41.71
CA GLY A 964 10.72 -17.81 -42.07
C GLY A 964 9.23 -17.57 -41.82
N ILE A 965 8.45 -18.65 -41.78
CA ILE A 965 7.00 -18.61 -41.55
C ILE A 965 6.67 -19.18 -40.16
N TRP A 966 6.03 -18.38 -39.32
CA TRP A 966 5.49 -18.74 -38.01
C TRP A 966 3.98 -18.48 -38.01
N GLU A 967 3.19 -19.53 -37.85
CA GLU A 967 1.72 -19.45 -37.77
C GLU A 967 1.08 -18.77 -38.99
N GLY A 968 1.62 -19.04 -40.18
CA GLY A 968 1.17 -18.44 -41.44
C GLY A 968 1.59 -16.97 -41.62
N ARG A 969 2.39 -16.41 -40.71
CA ARG A 969 2.93 -15.04 -40.78
C ARG A 969 4.45 -15.07 -40.94
N ALA A 970 5.03 -14.03 -41.54
CA ALA A 970 6.49 -13.91 -41.61
C ALA A 970 7.05 -13.56 -40.23
N ALA A 971 8.10 -14.26 -39.79
CA ALA A 971 8.76 -14.04 -38.51
C ALA A 971 10.26 -14.33 -38.63
N VAL A 972 11.06 -13.78 -37.73
CA VAL A 972 12.51 -14.10 -37.65
C VAL A 972 12.69 -15.37 -36.83
N LEU A 973 13.12 -16.47 -37.47
CA LEU A 973 13.20 -17.82 -36.88
C LEU A 973 14.58 -18.47 -36.99
N GLY A 974 15.40 -18.10 -37.97
CA GLY A 974 16.66 -18.78 -38.29
C GLY A 974 17.88 -18.40 -37.44
N LEU A 975 17.69 -17.61 -36.38
CA LEU A 975 18.75 -17.02 -35.54
C LEU A 975 19.01 -17.85 -34.27
N GLU A 976 20.16 -17.70 -33.61
CA GLU A 976 20.57 -18.55 -32.47
C GLU A 976 19.62 -18.46 -31.26
N SER A 977 18.94 -17.33 -31.04
CA SER A 977 17.88 -17.20 -30.03
C SER A 977 16.71 -18.18 -30.26
N ASN A 978 16.48 -18.60 -31.51
CA ASN A 978 15.40 -19.49 -31.92
C ASN A 978 15.88 -20.89 -32.33
N LYS A 979 17.19 -21.08 -32.51
CA LYS A 979 17.82 -22.39 -32.71
C LYS A 979 18.21 -22.97 -31.36
N GLY A 980 17.25 -23.64 -30.73
CA GLY A 980 17.46 -24.33 -29.46
C GLY A 980 18.69 -25.24 -29.48
N ASP A 981 19.61 -25.01 -28.56
CA ASP A 981 20.56 -26.02 -28.09
C ASP A 981 19.77 -27.29 -27.75
N GLY A 982 20.26 -28.47 -28.14
CA GLY A 982 19.52 -29.73 -28.31
C GLY A 982 18.82 -30.36 -27.09
N ARG A 983 18.46 -29.55 -26.08
CA ARG A 983 17.58 -29.83 -24.95
C ARG A 983 16.39 -28.89 -25.04
N SER A 984 15.40 -29.24 -25.86
CA SER A 984 14.12 -28.51 -25.98
C SER A 984 13.56 -28.11 -24.60
N ARG A 985 13.64 -26.82 -24.23
CA ARG A 985 12.79 -26.24 -23.19
C ARG A 985 12.26 -24.82 -23.42
N PHE A 986 12.79 -23.96 -24.31
CA PHE A 986 12.19 -22.64 -24.56
C PHE A 986 12.43 -22.13 -25.99
N SER A 987 11.35 -22.04 -26.77
CA SER A 987 11.20 -21.21 -27.98
C SER A 987 9.88 -20.48 -27.77
N MET A 988 9.90 -19.44 -26.93
CA MET A 988 8.68 -18.79 -26.45
C MET A 988 8.07 -17.91 -27.55
N ALA A 989 6.74 -17.88 -27.65
CA ALA A 989 6.04 -17.06 -28.65
C ALA A 989 6.42 -15.57 -28.55
N SER A 990 6.61 -15.05 -27.32
CA SER A 990 7.07 -13.68 -27.13
C SER A 990 8.52 -13.43 -27.55
N GLU A 991 9.43 -14.41 -27.47
CA GLU A 991 10.80 -14.26 -27.99
C GLU A 991 10.82 -14.19 -29.52
N ILE A 992 10.00 -15.01 -30.19
CA ILE A 992 9.84 -14.95 -31.66
C ILE A 992 9.30 -13.58 -32.08
N ARG A 993 8.28 -13.08 -31.38
CA ARG A 993 7.74 -11.72 -31.65
C ARG A 993 8.76 -10.64 -31.35
N ALA A 994 9.52 -10.74 -30.27
CA ALA A 994 10.57 -9.79 -29.92
C ALA A 994 11.69 -9.75 -30.98
N GLU A 995 12.23 -10.90 -31.38
CA GLU A 995 13.23 -11.00 -32.45
C GLU A 995 12.68 -10.51 -33.79
N THR A 996 11.40 -10.75 -34.06
CA THR A 996 10.71 -10.21 -35.24
C THR A 996 10.58 -8.69 -35.20
N ALA A 997 10.28 -8.10 -34.04
CA ALA A 997 10.21 -6.66 -33.85
C ALA A 997 11.59 -6.01 -34.01
N TYR A 998 12.64 -6.57 -33.38
CA TYR A 998 14.02 -6.11 -33.57
C TYR A 998 14.48 -6.25 -35.02
N GLY A 999 14.16 -7.37 -35.68
CA GLY A 999 14.49 -7.59 -37.08
C GLY A 999 13.82 -6.57 -38.00
N ALA A 1000 12.54 -6.30 -37.78
CA ALA A 1000 11.82 -5.23 -38.48
C ALA A 1000 12.50 -3.87 -38.24
N ALA A 1001 12.91 -3.56 -37.00
CA ALA A 1001 13.60 -2.31 -36.68
C ALA A 1001 14.95 -2.17 -37.41
N VAL A 1002 15.72 -3.26 -37.53
CA VAL A 1002 16.97 -3.30 -38.31
C VAL A 1002 16.71 -3.00 -39.77
N LEU A 1003 15.71 -3.65 -40.39
CA LEU A 1003 15.38 -3.43 -41.79
C LEU A 1003 14.92 -1.99 -42.05
N LEU A 1004 14.07 -1.43 -41.18
CA LEU A 1004 13.60 -0.04 -41.31
C LEU A 1004 14.76 0.97 -41.18
N ARG A 1005 15.70 0.74 -40.25
CA ARG A 1005 16.88 1.60 -40.09
C ARG A 1005 17.92 1.43 -41.18
N ALA A 1006 17.93 0.28 -41.88
CA ALA A 1006 18.87 0.04 -42.97
C ALA A 1006 18.54 0.84 -44.25
N GLY A 1007 17.30 1.32 -44.38
CA GLY A 1007 16.89 2.25 -45.42
C GLY A 1007 15.61 1.83 -46.16
N PRO A 1008 15.12 2.69 -47.06
CA PRO A 1008 13.83 2.49 -47.75
C PRO A 1008 13.79 1.23 -48.63
N ASP A 1009 14.92 0.75 -49.12
CA ASP A 1009 15.04 -0.45 -49.97
C ASP A 1009 14.53 -1.74 -49.28
N PHE A 1010 14.42 -1.74 -47.95
CA PHE A 1010 13.99 -2.88 -47.15
C PHE A 1010 12.55 -2.78 -46.63
N LEU A 1011 11.80 -1.74 -47.00
CA LEU A 1011 10.43 -1.49 -46.51
C LEU A 1011 9.47 -2.64 -46.83
N THR A 1012 9.55 -3.19 -48.04
CA THR A 1012 8.69 -4.31 -48.48
C THR A 1012 8.91 -5.56 -47.64
N GLN A 1013 10.16 -5.85 -47.27
CA GLN A 1013 10.54 -6.99 -46.44
C GLN A 1013 10.23 -6.75 -44.95
N ALA A 1014 10.33 -5.50 -44.47
CA ALA A 1014 10.01 -5.14 -43.10
C ALA A 1014 8.50 -5.21 -42.80
N THR A 1015 7.66 -4.82 -43.76
CA THR A 1015 6.19 -4.73 -43.61
C THR A 1015 5.53 -5.98 -43.02
N PRO A 1016 5.76 -7.20 -43.53
CA PRO A 1016 5.15 -8.40 -42.95
C PRO A 1016 5.67 -8.73 -41.54
N LEU A 1017 6.91 -8.35 -41.19
CA LEU A 1017 7.45 -8.50 -39.84
C LEU A 1017 6.82 -7.50 -38.85
N VAL A 1018 6.61 -6.24 -39.28
CA VAL A 1018 5.87 -5.23 -38.49
C VAL A 1018 4.46 -5.74 -38.17
N ARG A 1019 3.77 -6.31 -39.16
CA ARG A 1019 2.43 -6.89 -38.97
C ARG A 1019 2.45 -8.04 -37.95
N THR A 1020 3.49 -8.86 -37.93
CA THR A 1020 3.62 -9.94 -36.93
C THR A 1020 3.88 -9.38 -35.53
N ALA A 1021 4.72 -8.35 -35.40
CA ALA A 1021 5.08 -7.77 -34.11
C ALA A 1021 3.96 -6.92 -33.47
N LEU A 1022 3.25 -6.12 -34.27
CA LEU A 1022 2.22 -5.17 -33.81
C LEU A 1022 0.79 -5.63 -34.17
N GLY A 1023 0.65 -6.90 -34.58
CA GLY A 1023 -0.61 -7.46 -35.08
C GLY A 1023 -1.64 -7.74 -34.00
N GLU A 1024 -1.19 -8.04 -32.77
CA GLU A 1024 -2.04 -8.46 -31.65
C GLU A 1024 -1.63 -7.67 -30.40
N LEU A 1025 -2.26 -6.51 -30.21
CA LEU A 1025 -2.05 -5.65 -29.06
C LEU A 1025 -3.24 -5.77 -28.11
N THR A 1026 -2.91 -5.74 -26.82
CA THR A 1026 -3.88 -5.71 -25.73
C THR A 1026 -4.71 -4.43 -25.73
N GLU A 1027 -5.80 -4.40 -24.96
CA GLU A 1027 -6.60 -3.19 -24.76
C GLU A 1027 -5.75 -2.01 -24.25
N ALA A 1028 -4.78 -2.27 -23.37
CA ALA A 1028 -3.84 -1.25 -22.88
C ALA A 1028 -2.83 -0.78 -23.95
N GLY A 1029 -2.78 -1.45 -25.12
CA GLY A 1029 -1.88 -1.10 -26.22
C GLY A 1029 -0.49 -1.74 -26.15
N ARG A 1030 -0.26 -2.66 -25.21
CA ARG A 1030 0.97 -3.48 -25.14
C ARG A 1030 0.86 -4.80 -25.89
N CYS A 1031 1.98 -5.45 -26.19
CA CYS A 1031 2.02 -6.84 -26.66
C CYS A 1031 1.69 -7.81 -25.50
N TYR A 1032 1.67 -9.11 -25.78
CA TYR A 1032 1.27 -10.14 -24.81
C TYR A 1032 2.14 -10.13 -23.54
N SER A 1033 3.46 -9.99 -23.67
CA SER A 1033 4.42 -10.01 -22.56
C SER A 1033 5.20 -8.70 -22.47
N THR A 1034 5.98 -8.55 -21.40
CA THR A 1034 6.93 -7.43 -21.24
C THR A 1034 8.06 -7.48 -22.29
N LEU A 1035 8.52 -8.68 -22.66
CA LEU A 1035 9.59 -8.88 -23.64
C LEU A 1035 9.23 -8.37 -25.04
N ASP A 1036 8.10 -8.84 -25.58
CA ASP A 1036 7.69 -8.45 -26.92
C ASP A 1036 7.21 -6.98 -26.96
N SER A 1037 6.70 -6.46 -25.84
CA SER A 1037 6.38 -5.03 -25.70
C SER A 1037 7.61 -4.12 -25.72
N VAL A 1038 8.70 -4.50 -25.04
CA VAL A 1038 9.97 -3.74 -25.10
C VAL A 1038 10.55 -3.75 -26.52
N ALA A 1039 10.55 -4.90 -27.18
CA ALA A 1039 11.01 -4.99 -28.56
C ALA A 1039 10.10 -4.20 -29.53
N ALA A 1040 8.79 -4.16 -29.28
CA ALA A 1040 7.84 -3.35 -30.01
C ALA A 1040 8.09 -1.84 -29.84
N LEU A 1041 8.51 -1.37 -28.65
CA LEU A 1041 8.96 0.02 -28.47
C LEU A 1041 10.18 0.33 -29.35
N ALA A 1042 11.16 -0.57 -29.40
CA ALA A 1042 12.33 -0.39 -30.27
C ALA A 1042 11.95 -0.36 -31.76
N LEU A 1043 10.95 -1.16 -32.16
CA LEU A 1043 10.37 -1.11 -33.50
C LEU A 1043 9.66 0.22 -33.78
N LEU A 1044 8.78 0.67 -32.89
CA LEU A 1044 8.07 1.95 -33.02
C LEU A 1044 9.04 3.13 -33.14
N ALA A 1045 10.15 3.10 -32.40
CA ALA A 1045 11.22 4.09 -32.48
C ALA A 1045 12.04 4.02 -33.78
N ALA A 1046 11.99 2.91 -34.53
CA ALA A 1046 12.62 2.75 -35.83
C ALA A 1046 11.68 3.06 -37.00
N MET A 1047 10.37 3.16 -36.75
CA MET A 1047 9.40 3.50 -37.79
C MET A 1047 9.57 4.96 -38.24
N PRO A 1048 9.44 5.25 -39.54
CA PRO A 1048 9.47 6.62 -40.03
C PRO A 1048 8.40 7.45 -39.31
N ARG A 1049 8.79 8.62 -38.78
CA ARG A 1049 7.83 9.64 -38.38
C ARG A 1049 7.20 10.18 -39.65
N VAL A 1050 5.97 9.76 -39.93
CA VAL A 1050 5.20 10.32 -41.05
C VAL A 1050 4.80 11.73 -40.65
N GLU A 1051 5.25 12.74 -41.38
CA GLU A 1051 4.74 14.11 -41.24
C GLU A 1051 3.28 14.13 -41.74
N THR A 1052 2.33 13.80 -40.87
CA THR A 1052 0.90 13.62 -41.21
C THR A 1052 0.10 14.93 -41.27
N ALA A 1053 0.75 16.08 -41.43
CA ALA A 1053 0.05 17.36 -41.41
C ALA A 1053 -0.63 17.74 -42.74
N THR A 1054 -0.32 17.08 -43.87
CA THR A 1054 -0.75 17.57 -45.21
C THR A 1054 -1.33 16.52 -46.18
N GLY A 1055 -1.67 15.31 -45.72
CA GLY A 1055 -2.23 14.24 -46.56
C GLY A 1055 -3.75 14.05 -46.42
N SER A 1056 -4.37 13.33 -47.37
CA SER A 1056 -5.78 12.92 -47.30
C SER A 1056 -5.98 11.41 -47.44
N CYS A 1057 -7.06 10.90 -46.85
CA CYS A 1057 -7.47 9.49 -46.90
C CYS A 1057 -8.98 9.37 -47.14
N GLY A 1058 -9.40 8.23 -47.66
CA GLY A 1058 -10.80 7.83 -47.71
C GLY A 1058 -11.23 7.19 -46.40
N VAL A 1059 -12.33 7.64 -45.80
CA VAL A 1059 -12.96 7.02 -44.63
C VAL A 1059 -14.43 6.76 -44.96
N ASP A 1060 -14.83 5.49 -45.01
CA ASP A 1060 -16.18 5.06 -45.40
C ASP A 1060 -16.67 5.66 -46.74
N GLY A 1061 -15.73 5.90 -47.68
CA GLY A 1061 -15.98 6.48 -49.00
C GLY A 1061 -15.87 8.02 -49.07
N GLU A 1062 -15.62 8.70 -47.95
CA GLU A 1062 -15.46 10.15 -47.88
C GLU A 1062 -13.99 10.55 -47.81
N ARG A 1063 -13.55 11.55 -48.59
CA ARG A 1063 -12.18 12.06 -48.57
C ARG A 1063 -12.01 13.07 -47.43
N LEU A 1064 -11.15 12.76 -46.47
CA LEU A 1064 -10.86 13.57 -45.28
C LEU A 1064 -9.37 13.88 -45.18
N SER A 1065 -9.01 15.00 -44.53
CA SER A 1065 -7.63 15.19 -44.08
C SER A 1065 -7.28 14.19 -42.97
N PHE A 1066 -5.99 13.91 -42.74
CA PHE A 1066 -5.59 12.98 -41.68
C PHE A 1066 -6.03 13.40 -40.28
N VAL A 1067 -6.06 14.71 -39.98
CA VAL A 1067 -6.53 15.23 -38.69
C VAL A 1067 -8.02 15.02 -38.48
N GLU A 1068 -8.82 15.20 -39.54
CA GLU A 1068 -10.26 14.92 -39.49
C GLU A 1068 -10.51 13.40 -39.39
N ALA A 1069 -9.79 12.62 -40.18
CA ALA A 1069 -9.88 11.17 -40.17
C ALA A 1069 -9.47 10.56 -38.83
N SER A 1070 -8.47 11.12 -38.12
CA SER A 1070 -8.07 10.61 -36.80
C SER A 1070 -9.11 10.85 -35.71
N ARG A 1071 -10.02 11.82 -35.90
CA ARG A 1071 -11.13 12.11 -34.99
C ARG A 1071 -12.37 11.25 -35.29
N ARG A 1072 -12.37 10.50 -36.39
CA ARG A 1072 -13.50 9.68 -36.84
C ARG A 1072 -13.15 8.20 -36.83
N ALA A 1073 -14.01 7.38 -36.23
CA ALA A 1073 -13.92 5.94 -36.38
C ALA A 1073 -14.65 5.53 -37.67
N ALA A 1074 -13.97 4.80 -38.55
CA ALA A 1074 -14.53 4.13 -39.71
C ALA A 1074 -15.21 2.82 -39.26
N THR A 1075 -16.37 2.53 -39.84
CA THR A 1075 -17.10 1.28 -39.58
C THR A 1075 -17.21 0.38 -40.81
N ARG A 1076 -16.75 0.86 -41.98
CA ARG A 1076 -16.75 0.09 -43.23
C ARG A 1076 -15.36 0.01 -43.86
N SER A 1077 -14.69 1.13 -44.16
CA SER A 1077 -13.40 1.09 -44.87
C SER A 1077 -12.52 2.31 -44.62
N ILE A 1078 -11.20 2.12 -44.72
CA ILE A 1078 -10.20 3.19 -44.75
C ILE A 1078 -9.26 2.98 -45.95
N GLU A 1079 -9.00 4.03 -46.72
CA GLU A 1079 -8.12 4.00 -47.90
C GLU A 1079 -7.03 5.08 -47.81
N ALA A 1080 -5.79 4.68 -47.99
CA ALA A 1080 -4.66 5.59 -48.11
C ALA A 1080 -4.61 6.15 -49.54
N LEU A 1081 -4.85 7.45 -49.72
CA LEU A 1081 -4.90 8.06 -51.06
C LEU A 1081 -3.54 8.57 -51.50
N ASP A 1082 -3.02 9.57 -50.78
CA ASP A 1082 -1.87 10.35 -51.24
C ASP A 1082 -0.54 9.87 -50.62
N THR A 1083 -0.59 9.38 -49.38
CA THR A 1083 0.59 8.91 -48.62
C THR A 1083 0.27 7.67 -47.82
N SER A 1084 1.30 6.99 -47.31
CA SER A 1084 1.10 5.89 -46.38
C SER A 1084 0.37 6.34 -45.12
N LEU A 1085 -0.48 5.46 -44.59
CA LEU A 1085 -1.36 5.72 -43.45
C LEU A 1085 -1.17 4.65 -42.38
N LEU A 1086 -1.18 5.06 -41.11
CA LEU A 1086 -1.32 4.12 -40.01
C LEU A 1086 -2.77 4.06 -39.57
N VAL A 1087 -3.30 2.85 -39.49
CA VAL A 1087 -4.68 2.58 -39.11
C VAL A 1087 -4.68 1.66 -37.90
N GLU A 1088 -5.31 2.10 -36.82
CA GLU A 1088 -5.66 1.26 -35.68
C GLU A 1088 -6.99 0.57 -35.97
N LEU A 1089 -7.05 -0.74 -35.78
CA LEU A 1089 -8.25 -1.56 -35.91
C LEU A 1089 -8.57 -2.15 -34.54
N GLU A 1090 -9.76 -1.86 -34.04
CA GLU A 1090 -10.28 -2.38 -32.77
C GLU A 1090 -11.33 -3.46 -33.07
N ARG A 1091 -11.23 -4.62 -32.43
CA ARG A 1091 -12.16 -5.75 -32.59
C ARG A 1091 -12.45 -6.40 -31.24
N LEU A 1092 -13.71 -6.76 -30.96
CA LEU A 1092 -14.01 -7.59 -29.80
C LEU A 1092 -13.49 -9.01 -30.05
N ARG A 1093 -12.59 -9.47 -29.19
CA ARG A 1093 -12.02 -10.81 -29.21
C ARG A 1093 -12.54 -11.58 -28.01
N GLU A 1094 -13.06 -12.78 -28.24
CA GLU A 1094 -13.35 -13.74 -27.18
C GLU A 1094 -12.19 -14.73 -27.09
N GLU A 1095 -11.74 -14.97 -25.87
CA GLU A 1095 -10.65 -15.87 -25.54
C GLU A 1095 -11.15 -16.91 -24.55
N ASP A 1096 -10.97 -18.19 -24.90
CA ASP A 1096 -11.23 -19.33 -24.03
C ASP A 1096 -9.90 -19.93 -23.58
N LEU A 1097 -9.53 -19.69 -22.32
CA LEU A 1097 -8.28 -20.16 -21.72
C LEU A 1097 -8.18 -21.69 -21.71
N GLY A 1098 -9.31 -22.41 -21.61
CA GLY A 1098 -9.33 -23.87 -21.62
C GLY A 1098 -8.87 -24.46 -22.96
N THR A 1099 -9.18 -23.77 -24.05
CA THR A 1099 -8.76 -24.18 -25.42
C THR A 1099 -7.43 -23.58 -25.85
N ARG A 1100 -7.00 -22.47 -25.24
CA ARG A 1100 -5.78 -21.75 -25.61
C ARG A 1100 -4.50 -22.44 -25.13
N VAL A 1101 -4.55 -23.12 -23.98
CA VAL A 1101 -3.39 -23.78 -23.36
C VAL A 1101 -3.15 -25.18 -23.92
N ARG A 1102 -1.87 -25.60 -24.01
CA ARG A 1102 -1.45 -26.91 -24.54
C ARG A 1102 -1.65 -28.08 -23.57
N ASN A 1103 -1.99 -27.82 -22.31
CA ASN A 1103 -2.00 -28.81 -21.23
C ASN A 1103 -0.65 -29.53 -21.05
N ASP A 1104 0.43 -28.76 -21.14
CA ASP A 1104 1.81 -29.23 -21.10
C ASP A 1104 2.52 -29.00 -19.75
N VAL A 1105 1.85 -28.32 -18.81
CA VAL A 1105 2.36 -28.09 -17.45
C VAL A 1105 1.84 -29.16 -16.52
N ALA A 1106 2.73 -30.06 -16.09
CA ALA A 1106 2.42 -31.05 -15.06
C ALA A 1106 2.18 -30.35 -13.72
N ALA A 1107 0.94 -30.39 -13.23
CA ALA A 1107 0.60 -29.85 -11.92
C ALA A 1107 -0.52 -30.66 -11.27
N THR A 1108 -0.54 -30.58 -9.95
CA THR A 1108 -1.56 -31.18 -9.08
C THR A 1108 -2.34 -30.05 -8.42
N VAL A 1109 -3.66 -30.04 -8.59
CA VAL A 1109 -4.57 -29.08 -7.95
C VAL A 1109 -5.49 -29.82 -7.00
N ARG A 1110 -5.60 -29.34 -5.75
CA ARG A 1110 -6.41 -29.97 -4.70
C ARG A 1110 -7.25 -28.96 -3.95
N LEU A 1111 -8.43 -29.37 -3.53
CA LEU A 1111 -9.23 -28.69 -2.52
C LEU A 1111 -9.16 -29.51 -1.23
N GLU A 1112 -8.48 -29.00 -0.21
CA GLU A 1112 -8.24 -29.71 1.05
C GLU A 1112 -9.02 -29.03 2.20
N ARG A 1113 -9.46 -29.79 3.21
CA ARG A 1113 -9.96 -29.20 4.46
C ARG A 1113 -8.78 -28.59 5.24
N GLU A 1114 -9.01 -27.48 5.94
CA GLU A 1114 -7.98 -26.95 6.85
C GLU A 1114 -7.67 -27.90 8.02
N ASP A 1115 -8.68 -28.65 8.48
CA ASP A 1115 -8.56 -29.70 9.48
C ASP A 1115 -8.82 -31.07 8.82
N PRO A 1116 -7.75 -31.83 8.48
CA PRO A 1116 -7.89 -33.11 7.79
C PRO A 1116 -8.50 -34.23 8.64
N GLU A 1117 -8.62 -34.07 9.97
CA GLU A 1117 -9.24 -35.07 10.85
C GLU A 1117 -10.77 -34.98 10.87
N GLN A 1118 -11.35 -33.89 10.32
CA GLN A 1118 -12.80 -33.73 10.17
C GLN A 1118 -13.34 -34.62 9.03
N GLY A 1119 -13.73 -35.85 9.36
CA GLY A 1119 -14.48 -36.73 8.46
C GLY A 1119 -15.92 -36.25 8.20
N GLY A 1120 -16.47 -36.59 7.03
CA GLY A 1120 -17.88 -36.32 6.67
C GLY A 1120 -18.07 -35.40 5.44
N PRO A 1121 -19.34 -35.15 5.03
CA PRO A 1121 -19.65 -34.28 3.89
C PRO A 1121 -19.29 -32.82 4.18
N LEU A 1122 -18.90 -32.10 3.12
CA LEU A 1122 -18.65 -30.66 3.20
C LEU A 1122 -19.91 -29.90 3.60
N ARG A 1123 -19.77 -28.86 4.43
CA ARG A 1123 -20.90 -28.05 4.89
C ARG A 1123 -20.69 -26.56 4.61
N PRO A 1124 -21.76 -25.79 4.36
CA PRO A 1124 -21.66 -24.35 4.30
C PRO A 1124 -21.00 -23.79 5.57
N GLY A 1125 -20.00 -22.94 5.39
CA GLY A 1125 -19.22 -22.24 6.42
C GLY A 1125 -17.93 -22.92 6.84
N GLU A 1126 -17.62 -24.11 6.31
CA GLU A 1126 -16.33 -24.75 6.48
C GLU A 1126 -15.25 -24.04 5.65
N SER A 1127 -14.02 -24.02 6.18
CA SER A 1127 -12.85 -23.51 5.48
C SER A 1127 -12.18 -24.62 4.67
N LEU A 1128 -11.78 -24.28 3.45
CA LEU A 1128 -11.02 -25.12 2.54
C LEU A 1128 -9.71 -24.42 2.15
N LYS A 1129 -8.82 -25.17 1.53
CA LYS A 1129 -7.57 -24.72 0.97
C LYS A 1129 -7.44 -25.22 -0.46
N LEU A 1130 -7.33 -24.32 -1.43
CA LEU A 1130 -6.94 -24.65 -2.79
C LEU A 1130 -5.41 -24.73 -2.84
N VAL A 1131 -4.88 -25.93 -3.00
CA VAL A 1131 -3.44 -26.22 -3.10
C VAL A 1131 -3.10 -26.50 -4.55
N VAL A 1132 -2.16 -25.73 -5.11
CA VAL A 1132 -1.66 -25.93 -6.48
C VAL A 1132 -0.17 -26.22 -6.42
N ARG A 1133 0.25 -27.41 -6.86
CA ARG A 1133 1.65 -27.84 -6.92
C ARG A 1133 2.10 -28.06 -8.36
N LEU A 1134 3.21 -27.45 -8.75
CA LEU A 1134 3.88 -27.68 -10.03
C LEU A 1134 4.81 -28.91 -9.92
N ASP A 1135 4.44 -30.01 -10.56
CA ASP A 1135 5.14 -31.31 -10.44
C ASP A 1135 6.54 -31.27 -11.08
N ALA A 1136 6.68 -30.53 -12.19
CA ALA A 1136 7.93 -30.37 -12.92
C ALA A 1136 8.77 -29.18 -12.43
N GLY A 1137 8.35 -28.52 -11.34
CA GLY A 1137 8.91 -27.28 -10.84
C GLY A 1137 8.44 -26.03 -11.60
N TYR A 1138 8.54 -24.88 -10.93
CA TYR A 1138 8.24 -23.57 -11.45
C TYR A 1138 9.12 -23.21 -12.63
N ARG A 1139 8.50 -22.73 -13.72
CA ARG A 1139 9.19 -22.01 -14.78
C ARG A 1139 8.84 -20.53 -14.70
N ALA A 1140 9.81 -19.69 -15.07
CA ALA A 1140 9.64 -18.24 -15.04
C ALA A 1140 8.37 -17.83 -15.82
N GLY A 1141 7.47 -17.12 -15.14
CA GLY A 1141 6.23 -16.65 -15.73
C GLY A 1141 5.05 -17.64 -15.64
N ASP A 1142 5.17 -18.76 -14.93
CA ASP A 1142 4.00 -19.61 -14.63
C ASP A 1142 3.06 -18.82 -13.67
N LEU A 1143 1.84 -18.54 -14.14
CA LEU A 1143 0.80 -17.82 -13.40
C LEU A 1143 -0.42 -18.72 -13.17
N LEU A 1144 -0.95 -18.69 -11.95
CA LEU A 1144 -2.22 -19.31 -11.59
C LEU A 1144 -3.36 -18.32 -11.81
N GLN A 1145 -4.45 -18.75 -12.46
CA GLN A 1145 -5.69 -18.02 -12.59
C GLN A 1145 -6.85 -18.87 -12.09
N VAL A 1146 -7.66 -18.33 -11.19
CA VAL A 1146 -8.71 -19.07 -10.47
C VAL A 1146 -10.04 -18.36 -10.64
N PHE A 1147 -11.08 -19.16 -10.87
CA PHE A 1147 -12.48 -18.79 -10.99
C PHE A 1147 -13.30 -19.74 -10.13
N LEU A 1148 -13.90 -19.23 -9.07
CA LEU A 1148 -14.61 -20.03 -8.08
C LEU A 1148 -16.12 -20.07 -8.37
N PRO A 1149 -16.77 -21.23 -8.12
CA PRO A 1149 -18.22 -21.35 -8.24
C PRO A 1149 -18.94 -20.57 -7.12
N PRO A 1150 -20.26 -20.34 -7.24
CA PRO A 1150 -21.03 -19.61 -6.23
C PRO A 1150 -20.99 -20.20 -4.81
N ALA A 1151 -20.71 -21.49 -4.64
CA ALA A 1151 -20.52 -22.07 -3.32
C ALA A 1151 -19.15 -21.79 -2.67
N LEU A 1152 -18.14 -21.28 -3.40
CA LEU A 1152 -16.78 -21.03 -2.87
C LEU A 1152 -16.30 -19.59 -3.07
N ALA A 1153 -15.81 -18.99 -2.00
CA ALA A 1153 -15.20 -17.66 -2.07
C ALA A 1153 -13.85 -17.65 -1.36
N TRP A 1154 -12.95 -16.80 -1.83
CA TRP A 1154 -11.84 -16.35 -1.02
C TRP A 1154 -12.27 -15.10 -0.25
N LEU A 1155 -12.42 -15.21 1.08
CA LEU A 1155 -12.82 -14.08 1.92
C LEU A 1155 -11.62 -13.15 2.13
N ARG A 1156 -11.72 -11.90 1.66
CA ARG A 1156 -10.68 -10.85 1.75
C ARG A 1156 -11.34 -9.50 2.01
N GLY A 1157 -10.94 -8.80 3.07
CA GLY A 1157 -11.43 -7.44 3.37
C GLY A 1157 -12.96 -7.37 3.48
N GLY A 1158 -13.58 -8.44 3.98
CA GLY A 1158 -15.02 -8.53 4.17
C GLY A 1158 -15.87 -8.90 2.95
N ALA A 1159 -15.26 -9.22 1.79
CA ALA A 1159 -16.00 -9.64 0.60
C ALA A 1159 -15.56 -11.00 0.03
N GLN A 1160 -16.43 -11.50 -0.84
CA GLN A 1160 -16.29 -12.79 -1.50
C GLN A 1160 -15.56 -12.63 -2.84
N ALA A 1161 -14.24 -12.78 -2.84
CA ALA A 1161 -13.48 -12.81 -4.09
C ALA A 1161 -13.80 -14.12 -4.84
N ARG A 1162 -14.33 -13.98 -6.06
CA ARG A 1162 -14.73 -15.13 -6.90
C ARG A 1162 -13.78 -15.40 -8.06
N GLY A 1163 -12.88 -14.47 -8.40
CA GLY A 1163 -11.87 -14.68 -9.43
C GLY A 1163 -10.61 -13.84 -9.19
N PHE A 1164 -9.44 -14.44 -9.39
CA PHE A 1164 -8.13 -13.84 -9.09
C PHE A 1164 -6.99 -14.53 -9.84
N ALA A 1165 -5.82 -13.88 -9.90
CA ALA A 1165 -4.61 -14.43 -10.50
C ALA A 1165 -3.40 -14.27 -9.56
N LEU A 1166 -2.57 -15.30 -9.45
CA LEU A 1166 -1.44 -15.38 -8.52
C LEU A 1166 -0.18 -15.83 -9.26
N ASP A 1167 0.93 -15.15 -9.00
CA ASP A 1167 2.27 -15.56 -9.42
C ASP A 1167 2.84 -16.52 -8.38
N PHE A 1168 3.50 -17.59 -8.84
CA PHE A 1168 4.20 -18.54 -7.98
C PHE A 1168 5.46 -17.96 -7.33
N GLN A 1169 6.00 -16.86 -7.86
CA GLN A 1169 7.14 -16.11 -7.31
C GLN A 1169 8.37 -17.00 -7.03
N GLY A 1170 8.65 -17.96 -7.92
CA GLY A 1170 9.75 -18.91 -7.76
C GLY A 1170 9.42 -20.17 -6.94
N ARG A 1171 8.22 -20.28 -6.37
CA ARG A 1171 7.79 -21.43 -5.57
C ARG A 1171 7.12 -22.49 -6.42
N ASN A 1172 7.17 -23.75 -5.98
CA ASN A 1172 6.48 -24.85 -6.65
C ASN A 1172 5.06 -25.11 -6.12
N VAL A 1173 4.66 -24.45 -5.03
CA VAL A 1173 3.37 -24.68 -4.36
C VAL A 1173 2.73 -23.35 -4.02
N LEU A 1174 1.44 -23.21 -4.32
CA LEU A 1174 0.57 -22.14 -3.86
C LEU A 1174 -0.57 -22.71 -3.02
N ASP A 1175 -0.89 -21.98 -1.97
CA ASP A 1175 -1.88 -22.32 -0.97
C ASP A 1175 -2.88 -21.16 -0.84
N VAL A 1176 -4.13 -21.37 -1.26
CA VAL A 1176 -5.16 -20.32 -1.27
C VAL A 1176 -6.30 -20.70 -0.33
N PRO A 1177 -6.53 -19.95 0.77
CA PRO A 1177 -7.61 -20.24 1.70
C PRO A 1177 -8.97 -19.86 1.09
N LEU A 1178 -9.96 -20.73 1.23
CA LEU A 1178 -11.30 -20.59 0.68
C LEU A 1178 -12.34 -20.86 1.77
N VAL A 1179 -13.55 -20.35 1.60
CA VAL A 1179 -14.70 -20.65 2.46
C VAL A 1179 -15.87 -21.12 1.61
N ILE A 1180 -16.56 -22.14 2.13
CA ILE A 1180 -17.83 -22.60 1.56
C ILE A 1180 -18.93 -21.62 1.96
N THR A 1181 -19.40 -20.81 1.03
CA THR A 1181 -20.39 -19.74 1.27
C THR A 1181 -21.84 -20.21 1.17
N GLY A 1182 -22.09 -21.42 0.65
CA GLY A 1182 -23.43 -21.95 0.45
C GLY A 1182 -23.44 -23.42 0.03
N ALA A 1183 -24.64 -23.99 -0.08
CA ALA A 1183 -24.85 -25.31 -0.66
C ALA A 1183 -24.75 -25.23 -2.20
N THR A 1184 -24.31 -26.31 -2.84
CA THR A 1184 -24.28 -26.42 -4.30
C THR A 1184 -25.64 -26.89 -4.77
N VAL A 1185 -26.57 -25.96 -4.99
CA VAL A 1185 -27.96 -26.25 -5.36
C VAL A 1185 -28.39 -25.51 -6.63
N ASP A 1186 -29.36 -26.09 -7.32
CA ASP A 1186 -30.14 -25.42 -8.37
C ASP A 1186 -31.31 -24.62 -7.77
N ALA A 1187 -32.11 -23.97 -8.61
CA ALA A 1187 -33.24 -23.16 -8.16
C ALA A 1187 -34.33 -23.94 -7.41
N ALA A 1188 -34.43 -25.25 -7.66
CA ALA A 1188 -35.37 -26.14 -7.00
C ALA A 1188 -34.83 -26.68 -5.67
N GLY A 1189 -33.64 -26.25 -5.23
CA GLY A 1189 -32.98 -26.72 -4.01
C GLY A 1189 -32.39 -28.13 -4.14
N ARG A 1190 -32.28 -28.68 -5.36
CA ARG A 1190 -31.66 -29.98 -5.59
C ARG A 1190 -30.15 -29.80 -5.55
N CYS A 1191 -29.46 -30.70 -4.84
CA CYS A 1191 -28.01 -30.70 -4.80
C CYS A 1191 -27.44 -31.02 -6.20
N VAL A 1192 -26.64 -30.10 -6.74
CA VAL A 1192 -25.98 -30.22 -8.05
C VAL A 1192 -24.48 -29.95 -7.90
N PRO A 1193 -23.62 -30.66 -8.62
CA PRO A 1193 -22.18 -30.35 -8.64
C PRO A 1193 -21.90 -28.98 -9.26
N GLN A 1194 -20.88 -28.28 -8.77
CA GLN A 1194 -20.37 -27.02 -9.33
C GLN A 1194 -18.87 -27.11 -9.58
N ARG A 1195 -18.41 -26.69 -10.77
CA ARG A 1195 -16.99 -26.73 -11.15
C ARG A 1195 -16.22 -25.46 -10.82
N CYS A 1196 -14.97 -25.63 -10.38
CA CYS A 1196 -13.99 -24.56 -10.27
C CYS A 1196 -13.17 -24.45 -11.55
N GLY A 1197 -12.98 -23.24 -12.07
CA GLY A 1197 -12.05 -22.98 -13.16
C GLY A 1197 -10.67 -22.65 -12.60
N VAL A 1198 -9.71 -23.55 -12.74
CA VAL A 1198 -8.32 -23.30 -12.37
C VAL A 1198 -7.44 -23.45 -13.59
N TYR A 1199 -6.66 -22.43 -13.92
CA TYR A 1199 -5.84 -22.37 -15.12
C TYR A 1199 -4.41 -21.99 -14.75
N LEU A 1200 -3.44 -22.71 -15.30
CA LEU A 1200 -2.04 -22.29 -15.34
C LEU A 1200 -1.78 -21.68 -16.71
N ARG A 1201 -1.15 -20.51 -16.75
CA ARG A 1201 -0.74 -19.84 -18.00
C ARG A 1201 0.69 -19.31 -17.91
N GLY A 1202 1.39 -19.30 -19.05
CA GLY A 1202 2.71 -18.69 -19.16
C GLY A 1202 2.63 -17.20 -19.51
N MET A 1203 3.35 -16.34 -18.79
CA MET A 1203 3.46 -14.90 -19.10
C MET A 1203 4.22 -14.62 -20.40
N TYR A 1204 5.10 -15.53 -20.83
CA TYR A 1204 5.98 -15.34 -22.01
C TYR A 1204 5.62 -16.27 -23.18
N ASP A 1205 4.76 -17.26 -22.94
CA ASP A 1205 4.21 -18.15 -23.96
C ASP A 1205 2.73 -18.37 -23.65
N GLU A 1206 1.86 -17.73 -24.44
CA GLU A 1206 0.40 -17.80 -24.27
C GLU A 1206 -0.19 -19.21 -24.46
N ARG A 1207 0.57 -20.16 -25.02
CA ARG A 1207 0.12 -21.54 -25.23
C ARG A 1207 0.60 -22.48 -24.12
N ARG A 1208 1.61 -22.07 -23.36
CA ARG A 1208 2.08 -22.83 -22.21
C ARG A 1208 1.05 -22.72 -21.09
N GLY A 1209 0.61 -23.86 -20.59
CA GLY A 1209 -0.36 -23.87 -19.51
C GLY A 1209 -1.11 -25.19 -19.39
N SER A 1210 -1.96 -25.26 -18.37
CA SER A 1210 -2.85 -26.40 -18.14
C SER A 1210 -4.17 -25.92 -17.54
N ALA A 1211 -5.27 -26.47 -18.03
CA ALA A 1211 -6.60 -26.21 -17.51
C ALA A 1211 -7.05 -27.33 -16.55
N PHE A 1212 -7.64 -26.96 -15.42
CA PHE A 1212 -8.09 -27.84 -14.34
C PHE A 1212 -9.56 -27.54 -14.02
N GLU A 1213 -10.41 -27.61 -15.04
CA GLU A 1213 -11.84 -27.28 -14.93
C GLU A 1213 -12.67 -28.42 -14.31
N ALA A 1214 -12.11 -29.60 -14.04
CA ALA A 1214 -12.87 -30.75 -13.54
C ALA A 1214 -12.99 -30.81 -12.01
N LEU A 1215 -12.41 -29.82 -11.31
CA LEU A 1215 -12.49 -29.71 -9.85
C LEU A 1215 -13.93 -29.43 -9.44
N THR A 1216 -14.61 -30.49 -9.02
CA THR A 1216 -16.05 -30.49 -8.77
C THR A 1216 -16.31 -30.43 -7.27
N LEU A 1217 -17.07 -29.42 -6.86
CA LEU A 1217 -17.53 -29.27 -5.50
C LEU A 1217 -18.98 -29.71 -5.37
N VAL A 1218 -19.28 -30.49 -4.32
CA VAL A 1218 -20.64 -30.84 -3.91
C VAL A 1218 -20.79 -30.53 -2.43
N VAL A 1219 -21.72 -29.64 -2.09
CA VAL A 1219 -22.04 -29.23 -0.73
C VAL A 1219 -23.55 -29.38 -0.53
N PRO A 1220 -24.00 -30.43 0.18
CA PRO A 1220 -25.43 -30.65 0.41
C PRO A 1220 -26.05 -29.55 1.29
N PRO A 1221 -27.36 -29.26 1.11
CA PRO A 1221 -28.10 -28.39 2.01
C PRO A 1221 -28.21 -28.99 3.41
N ALA A 1222 -28.34 -28.12 4.43
CA ALA A 1222 -28.36 -28.53 5.83
C ALA A 1222 -29.53 -29.49 6.13
N GLY A 1223 -29.22 -30.64 6.75
CA GLY A 1223 -30.22 -31.65 7.14
C GLY A 1223 -30.57 -32.70 6.07
N ALA A 1224 -30.00 -32.63 4.86
CA ALA A 1224 -30.19 -33.67 3.85
C ALA A 1224 -29.50 -35.00 4.26
N ARG A 1225 -30.21 -36.14 4.09
CA ARG A 1225 -29.61 -37.47 4.24
C ARG A 1225 -28.59 -37.72 3.13
N GLU A 1226 -27.51 -38.39 3.50
CA GLU A 1226 -26.33 -38.69 2.69
C GLU A 1226 -26.64 -38.98 1.22
N ALA A 1227 -26.40 -37.99 0.36
CA ALA A 1227 -26.09 -38.25 -1.04
C ALA A 1227 -24.59 -38.53 -1.08
N GLY A 1228 -24.22 -39.80 -1.21
CA GLY A 1228 -22.82 -40.22 -1.33
C GLY A 1228 -22.12 -39.45 -2.44
N GLY A 1229 -21.15 -38.63 -2.05
CA GLY A 1229 -20.36 -37.84 -2.98
C GLY A 1229 -19.09 -37.37 -2.28
N GLN A 1230 -18.07 -38.21 -2.25
CA GLN A 1230 -16.70 -37.70 -2.18
C GLN A 1230 -16.51 -36.86 -3.44
N GLY A 1231 -16.58 -35.53 -3.31
CA GLY A 1231 -16.13 -34.64 -4.38
C GLY A 1231 -14.70 -35.05 -4.74
N VAL A 1232 -14.36 -35.10 -6.03
CA VAL A 1232 -12.98 -35.29 -6.44
C VAL A 1232 -12.21 -34.06 -5.97
N LEU A 1233 -11.56 -34.17 -4.81
CA LEU A 1233 -10.82 -33.11 -4.14
C LEU A 1233 -9.41 -32.93 -4.72
N GLU A 1234 -9.06 -33.71 -5.75
CA GLU A 1234 -7.75 -33.70 -6.37
C GLU A 1234 -7.86 -33.97 -7.87
N GLN A 1235 -7.29 -33.07 -8.68
CA GLN A 1235 -7.09 -33.26 -10.11
C GLN A 1235 -5.59 -33.15 -10.42
N ARG A 1236 -5.08 -34.11 -11.19
CA ARG A 1236 -3.69 -34.12 -11.67
C ARG A 1236 -3.69 -34.14 -13.19
N VAL A 1237 -2.93 -33.24 -13.81
CA VAL A 1237 -2.68 -33.27 -15.25
C VAL A 1237 -1.35 -33.99 -15.47
N VAL A 1238 -1.43 -35.15 -16.13
CA VAL A 1238 -0.24 -35.87 -16.63
C VAL A 1238 -0.02 -35.38 -18.07
N PRO A 1239 1.11 -34.74 -18.40
CA PRO A 1239 1.40 -34.33 -19.77
C PRO A 1239 1.30 -35.54 -20.68
N SER A 1240 0.54 -35.45 -21.76
CA SER A 1240 0.51 -36.50 -22.79
C SER A 1240 1.94 -36.71 -23.28
N GLY A 1241 2.53 -37.85 -22.93
CA GLY A 1241 3.90 -38.20 -23.28
C GLY A 1241 4.11 -38.15 -24.79
N HIS A 1242 5.33 -37.77 -25.20
CA HIS A 1242 5.84 -38.04 -26.54
C HIS A 1242 5.41 -39.45 -26.99
N LEU A 1243 4.56 -39.54 -28.01
CA LEU A 1243 4.53 -40.70 -28.88
C LEU A 1243 5.80 -40.62 -29.76
N PRO A 1244 6.72 -41.59 -29.71
CA PRO A 1244 7.91 -41.58 -30.55
C PRO A 1244 7.59 -42.15 -31.93
N GLY A 1245 7.66 -41.32 -32.99
CA GLY A 1245 7.50 -41.73 -34.41
C GLY A 1245 6.09 -42.23 -34.72
N THR A 1246 5.50 -42.12 -35.91
CA THR A 1246 5.94 -42.01 -37.31
C THR A 1246 4.64 -42.04 -38.14
N PRO A 1247 4.61 -41.68 -39.44
CA PRO A 1247 5.48 -40.83 -40.24
C PRO A 1247 4.84 -39.47 -40.59
#